data_AF-A0A358ACS4-F1
#
_entry.id   AF-A0A358ACS4-F1
#
_cell.length_a   1.000
_cell.length_b   1.000
_cell.length_c   1.000
_cell.angle_alpha   90.00
_cell.angle_beta   90.00
_cell.angle_gamma   90.00
#
_symmetry.space_group_name_H-M   'P 1'
#
loop_
_entity.id
_entity.type
_entity.pdbx_description
1 polymer ?
#
loop_
_entity_poly.entity_id
_entity_poly.type
_entity_poly.pdbx_seq_one_letter_code
_entity_poly.pdbx_strand_id
1 'polypeptide(L)'
;MKKVFHCKINSHNIDLWFFRLILVFAFFVGSFGLHGIVFSGTIVSQSFGSNGSLLTNLVGWWTFDGVEINNTTSTDKSGNSNNATLVDSPLKTTGKIGQGLYFDGINDSLNVAHSTSTNVTSSISISVWVKATSVSGTVALVEKGTINNSGYGLFLSNGKPQLFLSGMVGDSWINKDSQRSWNNVVMSSDGRYQATTVSNDYIYVSTDYGNSWTARTSTGAKYWSKIAISTNGQYQTATVNSADGRIYTSDDYGNTWTARTSTTNWVDVAMSGSGQYQTALKSSGYIAVSTDYGVNWLSKGSNTSWASIAVSANAGNYQLAIRQNPVLYHTSSDYGSTWTTHNPLGQYVSGSGLKGVISEGGNYQTHVTTYGYIFTSGDSGVNWGVHTSIGQKAWKDLAISGNYQTALETTGGCIYVSSFYSTWTAKNCVSNYWTAIAISGNGKYQTAGDSNGVLYLSSDYGNSWTQQMDISGGWTDIAISASGTFKTAVASTDYIYIARPTYTASTTLSVNNWYHIVGTYNGNTSSIYINGVLNTSTNSGSFSIGSNTSSLSIGGYVSNYFNGNLDDVRVYNRALSTQEIEKLYNIGKVTLDKISPYSMTRSLAGWWTFDGKEITAVTSTDKSGNSNNATRINGPLASIGKIGQGLSFDGVDDYLNIAHSTSTNITSTISMSAWVKPLTGFGSSSTLITKGSLSTGYMLTLYNNKPKMTLTGAGNVWADLTSYPNGSLDDINISGDGQKIFGVDSDSGNGHVYLSTDNGISWSSLKSTGYWRTVASSYDGQIIAVGQCCGGQINVSTNGGLNWSIVGPQNAMADIDMSTSGIKQVAISSGGVYVSLNSGSTWVQKTNIPVLPDRIAISDSGGVITAVDTGGKIYVSTDNGDNWTAKDSNRNWYDVAVSGDGTIQTAVVYGGQIYISTTTGNTWVAKDSNRNWSAVDMSSDGVNQTAVVSDGQIYISTTTGNTWAVKGSSRSWLAVSMSSDGDKRVVCDNTFANKSPYFSSALAVTGLNSLLINNWYHIASTYDGTNLKMFVNGNLVATSTGSATIDSNSNPLRIGGYSSNYFKG
;
A
#
# COMPACT_ATOMS: atom_id res chain seq x y z
N MET A 1 -47.23 -17.07 -65.17
CA MET A 1 -48.64 -16.60 -65.03
C MET A 1 -48.87 -16.07 -63.61
N LYS A 2 -49.87 -15.20 -63.38
CA LYS A 2 -50.65 -14.89 -62.13
C LYS A 2 -50.01 -15.12 -60.74
N LYS A 3 -50.17 -14.27 -59.69
CA LYS A 3 -50.81 -12.94 -59.44
C LYS A 3 -50.28 -12.43 -58.05
N VAL A 4 -49.88 -11.17 -57.80
CA VAL A 4 -50.66 -9.90 -57.59
C VAL A 4 -51.34 -9.82 -56.21
N PHE A 5 -51.31 -8.74 -55.39
CA PHE A 5 -50.55 -7.46 -55.22
C PHE A 5 -50.99 -6.86 -53.83
N HIS A 6 -50.55 -5.72 -53.23
CA HIS A 6 -49.62 -4.57 -53.41
C HIS A 6 -49.28 -4.02 -51.97
N CYS A 7 -48.57 -2.94 -51.60
CA CYS A 7 -47.82 -1.76 -52.14
C CYS A 7 -46.77 -1.38 -51.03
N LYS A 8 -45.73 -0.51 -51.09
CA LYS A 8 -45.28 0.65 -51.92
C LYS A 8 -45.91 2.02 -51.54
N ILE A 9 -45.18 3.17 -51.51
CA ILE A 9 -43.79 3.48 -51.94
C ILE A 9 -43.12 4.63 -51.11
N ASN A 10 -41.81 4.86 -51.30
CA ASN A 10 -40.92 5.82 -50.59
C ASN A 10 -41.03 7.29 -51.09
N SER A 11 -40.39 8.28 -50.42
CA SER A 11 -39.08 8.86 -50.89
C SER A 11 -38.65 10.26 -50.34
N HIS A 12 -37.33 10.53 -50.46
CA HIS A 12 -36.56 11.80 -50.55
C HIS A 12 -36.44 12.84 -49.40
N ASN A 13 -35.25 12.85 -48.77
CA ASN A 13 -34.14 13.83 -48.90
C ASN A 13 -34.32 15.37 -48.97
N ILE A 14 -33.38 16.04 -48.29
CA ILE A 14 -32.69 17.32 -48.64
C ILE A 14 -33.42 18.66 -48.36
N ASP A 15 -33.05 19.24 -47.21
CA ASP A 15 -32.29 20.51 -47.03
C ASP A 15 -32.84 21.91 -47.42
N LEU A 16 -32.29 22.90 -46.70
CA LEU A 16 -32.36 24.38 -46.80
C LEU A 16 -32.91 25.04 -48.08
N TRP A 17 -33.90 25.94 -47.94
CA TRP A 17 -33.87 27.36 -48.40
C TRP A 17 -34.86 28.18 -47.54
N PHE A 18 -34.46 29.11 -46.66
CA PHE A 18 -33.89 30.48 -46.85
C PHE A 18 -34.92 31.62 -47.07
N PHE A 19 -34.71 32.73 -46.33
CA PHE A 19 -35.17 34.12 -46.61
C PHE A 19 -36.70 34.44 -46.53
N ARG A 20 -37.17 35.68 -46.28
CA ARG A 20 -36.54 36.94 -45.77
C ARG A 20 -37.62 37.91 -45.26
N LEU A 21 -37.30 38.77 -44.30
CA LEU A 21 -37.29 40.23 -44.53
C LEU A 21 -36.32 40.94 -43.55
N ILE A 22 -35.93 42.17 -43.88
CA ILE A 22 -34.75 42.90 -43.40
C ILE A 22 -35.07 44.43 -43.39
N LEU A 23 -34.26 45.25 -42.70
CA LEU A 23 -34.33 46.73 -42.56
C LEU A 23 -35.44 47.25 -41.60
N VAL A 24 -35.39 48.45 -41.01
CA VAL A 24 -34.53 49.65 -41.23
C VAL A 24 -33.91 50.14 -39.89
N PHE A 25 -32.88 51.00 -39.95
CA PHE A 25 -32.15 51.63 -38.84
C PHE A 25 -32.68 53.05 -38.48
N ALA A 26 -32.31 53.55 -37.29
CA ALA A 26 -32.10 54.99 -36.93
C ALA A 26 -33.20 55.86 -36.26
N PHE A 27 -32.71 56.99 -35.70
CA PHE A 27 -33.35 58.25 -35.24
C PHE A 27 -34.13 58.37 -33.90
N PHE A 28 -33.39 58.32 -32.79
CA PHE A 28 -32.89 59.50 -32.01
C PHE A 28 -33.78 60.77 -31.76
N VAL A 29 -33.62 61.33 -30.54
CA VAL A 29 -33.98 62.71 -30.02
C VAL A 29 -35.36 62.96 -29.39
N GLY A 30 -35.37 63.61 -28.21
CA GLY A 30 -36.51 64.36 -27.63
C GLY A 30 -36.84 64.01 -26.16
N SER A 31 -36.05 64.31 -25.11
CA SER A 31 -35.36 65.54 -24.65
C SER A 31 -36.13 66.29 -23.54
N PHE A 32 -35.41 67.03 -22.68
CA PHE A 32 -35.83 67.74 -21.44
C PHE A 32 -36.29 66.85 -20.26
N GLY A 33 -35.62 66.77 -19.09
CA GLY A 33 -34.26 67.17 -18.73
C GLY A 33 -34.13 68.39 -17.80
N LEU A 34 -33.75 68.20 -16.53
CA LEU A 34 -33.25 69.28 -15.66
C LEU A 34 -32.29 68.80 -14.53
N HIS A 35 -30.99 69.03 -14.75
CA HIS A 35 -29.89 69.28 -13.78
C HIS A 35 -29.56 68.31 -12.63
N GLY A 36 -28.46 67.56 -12.85
CA GLY A 36 -27.46 67.13 -11.86
C GLY A 36 -26.12 66.99 -12.60
N ILE A 37 -25.02 67.58 -12.11
CA ILE A 37 -23.84 67.89 -12.95
C ILE A 37 -22.83 66.73 -13.04
N VAL A 38 -22.28 66.56 -14.25
CA VAL A 38 -21.34 65.50 -14.65
C VAL A 38 -19.88 65.91 -14.40
N PHE A 39 -19.03 64.95 -14.03
CA PHE A 39 -17.58 65.02 -14.26
C PHE A 39 -17.15 64.02 -15.34
N SER A 40 -16.21 64.44 -16.20
CA SER A 40 -15.81 63.68 -17.39
C SER A 40 -14.87 62.52 -17.06
N GLY A 41 -15.14 61.35 -17.65
CA GLY A 41 -14.26 60.17 -17.61
C GLY A 41 -14.40 59.39 -18.92
N THR A 42 -13.43 59.54 -19.83
CA THR A 42 -13.46 58.92 -21.16
C THR A 42 -13.48 57.40 -21.05
N ILE A 43 -14.59 56.75 -21.44
CA ILE A 43 -14.59 55.31 -21.72
C ILE A 43 -13.79 55.10 -23.02
N VAL A 44 -12.49 54.87 -22.87
CA VAL A 44 -11.67 54.31 -23.96
C VAL A 44 -12.09 52.86 -24.11
N SER A 45 -13.03 52.60 -25.01
CA SER A 45 -13.38 51.26 -25.44
C SER A 45 -12.22 50.66 -26.24
N GLN A 46 -11.17 50.21 -25.53
CA GLN A 46 -10.14 49.37 -26.15
C GLN A 46 -10.82 48.08 -26.61
N SER A 47 -10.92 47.93 -27.94
CA SER A 47 -11.39 46.71 -28.57
C SER A 47 -10.32 45.62 -28.40
N PHE A 48 -10.31 44.95 -27.24
CA PHE A 48 -9.56 43.72 -27.06
C PHE A 48 -10.07 42.68 -28.06
N GLY A 49 -9.27 42.47 -29.11
CA GLY A 49 -9.68 41.69 -30.28
C GLY A 49 -9.98 40.23 -29.92
N SER A 50 -11.13 39.74 -30.36
CA SER A 50 -11.46 38.31 -30.40
C SER A 50 -11.24 37.52 -29.10
N ASN A 51 -11.76 38.02 -27.97
CA ASN A 51 -11.80 37.29 -26.68
C ASN A 51 -12.53 35.92 -26.71
N GLY A 52 -13.09 35.48 -27.84
CA GLY A 52 -13.80 34.21 -27.97
C GLY A 52 -12.93 32.96 -27.68
N SER A 53 -11.61 33.03 -27.86
CA SER A 53 -10.70 31.91 -27.52
C SER A 53 -10.62 31.66 -26.01
N LEU A 54 -10.56 32.71 -25.19
CA LEU A 54 -10.47 32.60 -23.72
C LEU A 54 -11.78 32.16 -23.05
N LEU A 55 -12.91 32.30 -23.76
CA LEU A 55 -14.21 31.80 -23.32
C LEU A 55 -14.50 30.37 -23.82
N THR A 56 -13.69 29.84 -24.74
CA THR A 56 -13.86 28.48 -25.29
C THR A 56 -13.45 27.43 -24.27
N ASN A 57 -14.34 26.50 -23.92
CA ASN A 57 -14.14 25.47 -22.88
C ASN A 57 -13.84 26.02 -21.47
N LEU A 58 -14.20 27.28 -21.19
CA LEU A 58 -14.09 27.85 -19.85
C LEU A 58 -15.03 27.09 -18.89
N VAL A 59 -14.49 26.54 -17.79
CA VAL A 59 -15.22 25.65 -16.85
C VAL A 59 -16.03 26.42 -15.81
N GLY A 60 -15.52 27.56 -15.35
CA GLY A 60 -16.15 28.37 -14.31
C GLY A 60 -15.44 29.71 -14.19
N TRP A 61 -16.19 30.78 -13.98
CA TRP A 61 -15.63 32.12 -13.80
C TRP A 61 -16.50 32.93 -12.83
N TRP A 62 -15.94 33.31 -11.69
CA TRP A 62 -16.59 34.15 -10.69
C TRP A 62 -15.81 35.47 -10.61
N THR A 63 -16.52 36.58 -10.80
CA THR A 63 -15.98 37.95 -10.78
C THR A 63 -15.94 38.52 -9.36
N PHE A 64 -16.91 38.12 -8.53
CA PHE A 64 -17.30 38.76 -7.28
C PHE A 64 -17.76 40.23 -7.44
N ASP A 65 -18.16 40.63 -8.65
CA ASP A 65 -18.55 42.00 -8.98
C ASP A 65 -20.04 42.30 -8.76
N GLY A 66 -20.35 43.06 -7.70
CA GLY A 66 -21.59 43.84 -7.57
C GLY A 66 -22.88 43.02 -7.69
N VAL A 67 -23.54 43.05 -8.86
CA VAL A 67 -24.78 42.32 -9.14
C VAL A 67 -24.58 40.81 -9.31
N GLU A 68 -23.33 40.37 -9.48
CA GLU A 68 -22.95 38.96 -9.69
C GLU A 68 -22.65 38.23 -8.36
N ILE A 69 -22.89 38.90 -7.24
CA ILE A 69 -22.75 38.35 -5.89
C ILE A 69 -23.80 38.95 -4.94
N ASN A 70 -24.66 38.10 -4.37
CA ASN A 70 -25.57 38.48 -3.28
C ASN A 70 -25.03 37.97 -1.93
N ASN A 71 -25.84 37.99 -0.87
CA ASN A 71 -25.40 37.61 0.48
C ASN A 71 -25.20 36.10 0.68
N THR A 72 -25.63 35.25 -0.26
CA THR A 72 -25.57 33.78 -0.15
C THR A 72 -24.96 33.09 -1.38
N THR A 73 -24.88 33.73 -2.54
CA THR A 73 -24.35 33.13 -3.77
C THR A 73 -23.58 34.11 -4.65
N SER A 74 -22.57 33.61 -5.37
CA SER A 74 -21.94 34.28 -6.52
C SER A 74 -22.19 33.52 -7.82
N THR A 75 -22.48 34.27 -8.89
CA THR A 75 -22.88 33.75 -10.20
C THR A 75 -21.67 33.32 -11.04
N ASP A 76 -21.79 32.19 -11.72
CA ASP A 76 -20.82 31.74 -12.72
C ASP A 76 -21.06 32.40 -14.09
N LYS A 77 -19.99 32.97 -14.65
CA LYS A 77 -19.95 33.70 -15.91
C LYS A 77 -19.41 32.88 -17.09
N SER A 78 -19.00 31.62 -16.87
CA SER A 78 -18.55 30.71 -17.93
C SER A 78 -19.67 30.20 -18.84
N GLY A 79 -20.92 30.28 -18.39
CA GLY A 79 -22.09 29.70 -19.07
C GLY A 79 -22.45 28.28 -18.61
N ASN A 80 -21.61 27.64 -17.79
CA ASN A 80 -21.90 26.30 -17.25
C ASN A 80 -22.90 26.29 -16.08
N SER A 81 -23.29 27.46 -15.58
CA SER A 81 -24.16 27.64 -14.40
C SER A 81 -23.57 27.06 -13.11
N ASN A 82 -22.24 27.03 -13.00
CA ASN A 82 -21.48 26.58 -11.83
C ASN A 82 -21.51 27.61 -10.68
N ASN A 83 -22.69 28.06 -10.29
CA ASN A 83 -22.88 29.09 -9.26
C ASN A 83 -22.32 28.63 -7.90
N ALA A 84 -21.65 29.55 -7.21
CA ALA A 84 -21.02 29.29 -5.92
C ALA A 84 -21.92 29.73 -4.77
N THR A 85 -22.03 28.92 -3.72
CA THR A 85 -22.69 29.31 -2.45
C THR A 85 -21.64 29.84 -1.49
N LEU A 86 -21.88 30.97 -0.81
CA LEU A 86 -21.00 31.52 0.22
C LEU A 86 -21.14 30.71 1.53
N VAL A 87 -20.04 30.53 2.24
CA VAL A 87 -19.94 29.81 3.52
C VAL A 87 -19.33 30.77 4.56
N ASP A 88 -20.00 30.89 5.70
CA ASP A 88 -19.82 31.89 6.78
C ASP A 88 -19.90 33.39 6.44
N SER A 89 -20.22 33.71 5.16
CA SER A 89 -20.49 35.06 4.64
C SER A 89 -19.24 35.95 4.44
N PRO A 90 -18.30 35.55 3.53
CA PRO A 90 -17.06 36.29 3.31
C PRO A 90 -17.30 37.75 2.97
N LEU A 91 -16.50 38.65 3.54
CA LEU A 91 -16.80 40.07 3.52
C LEU A 91 -16.47 40.71 2.17
N LYS A 92 -17.42 41.46 1.61
CA LYS A 92 -17.21 42.22 0.36
C LYS A 92 -16.18 43.33 0.57
N THR A 93 -15.14 43.34 -0.27
CA THR A 93 -13.99 44.25 -0.19
C THR A 93 -13.61 44.82 -1.56
N THR A 94 -12.62 45.71 -1.61
CA THR A 94 -12.07 46.23 -2.88
C THR A 94 -11.17 45.18 -3.53
N GLY A 95 -11.56 44.67 -4.70
CA GLY A 95 -10.81 43.67 -5.45
C GLY A 95 -9.60 44.26 -6.20
N LYS A 96 -8.87 43.41 -6.92
CA LYS A 96 -7.86 43.87 -7.90
C LYS A 96 -8.51 44.54 -9.11
N ILE A 97 -9.67 44.00 -9.48
CA ILE A 97 -10.62 44.48 -10.47
C ILE A 97 -11.93 44.57 -9.68
N GLY A 98 -12.62 45.71 -9.75
CA GLY A 98 -13.93 45.88 -9.12
C GLY A 98 -14.03 45.48 -7.64
N GLN A 99 -15.02 44.67 -7.31
CA GLN A 99 -15.25 44.10 -5.98
C GLN A 99 -14.56 42.73 -5.83
N GLY A 100 -14.13 42.43 -4.61
CA GLY A 100 -13.61 41.12 -4.22
C GLY A 100 -14.24 40.63 -2.93
N LEU A 101 -13.79 39.47 -2.47
CA LEU A 101 -14.10 38.92 -1.16
C LEU A 101 -12.84 38.90 -0.30
N TYR A 102 -13.00 39.33 0.94
CA TYR A 102 -12.05 39.14 2.03
C TYR A 102 -12.39 37.84 2.75
N PHE A 103 -11.37 37.04 3.04
CA PHE A 103 -11.51 35.79 3.78
C PHE A 103 -10.82 35.93 5.14
N ASP A 104 -11.51 35.53 6.21
CA ASP A 104 -11.07 35.72 7.58
C ASP A 104 -9.97 34.75 8.04
N GLY A 105 -9.76 33.64 7.34
CA GLY A 105 -8.79 32.60 7.68
C GLY A 105 -9.19 31.61 8.78
N ILE A 106 -10.48 31.53 9.13
CA ILE A 106 -11.03 30.62 10.14
C ILE A 106 -12.06 29.67 9.53
N ASN A 107 -12.97 30.17 8.68
CA ASN A 107 -14.04 29.37 8.07
C ASN A 107 -14.62 29.92 6.75
N ASP A 108 -14.32 31.17 6.38
CA ASP A 108 -14.78 31.79 5.13
C ASP A 108 -14.44 30.95 3.88
N SER A 109 -15.43 30.60 3.06
CA SER A 109 -15.19 29.94 1.77
C SER A 109 -16.38 30.10 0.80
N LEU A 110 -16.20 29.66 -0.45
CA LEU A 110 -17.31 29.47 -1.38
C LEU A 110 -17.32 28.02 -1.88
N ASN A 111 -18.51 27.48 -2.07
CA ASN A 111 -18.76 26.08 -2.41
C ASN A 111 -19.65 25.97 -3.67
N VAL A 112 -19.04 25.57 -4.78
CA VAL A 112 -19.69 25.32 -6.08
C VAL A 112 -20.09 23.84 -6.14
N ALA A 113 -21.37 23.57 -6.42
CA ALA A 113 -21.89 22.20 -6.49
C ALA A 113 -21.15 21.35 -7.55
N HIS A 114 -21.04 20.04 -7.32
CA HIS A 114 -20.45 19.14 -8.32
C HIS A 114 -21.26 19.17 -9.62
N SER A 115 -20.55 19.29 -10.73
CA SER A 115 -21.08 19.27 -12.09
C SER A 115 -20.15 18.49 -13.02
N THR A 116 -20.65 18.05 -14.16
CA THR A 116 -19.83 17.40 -15.20
C THR A 116 -18.78 18.34 -15.78
N SER A 117 -19.07 19.64 -15.89
CA SER A 117 -18.12 20.65 -16.36
C SER A 117 -16.99 20.92 -15.38
N THR A 118 -17.25 20.91 -14.05
CA THR A 118 -16.17 20.97 -13.06
C THR A 118 -15.39 19.66 -12.93
N ASN A 119 -15.86 18.54 -13.47
CA ASN A 119 -15.21 17.24 -13.39
C ASN A 119 -14.13 17.06 -14.49
N VAL A 120 -13.12 17.91 -14.46
CA VAL A 120 -11.99 17.93 -15.41
C VAL A 120 -11.03 16.77 -15.14
N THR A 121 -10.75 15.94 -16.15
CA THR A 121 -9.96 14.69 -16.00
C THR A 121 -8.63 14.64 -16.76
N SER A 122 -8.42 15.50 -17.77
CA SER A 122 -7.31 15.38 -18.75
C SER A 122 -6.31 16.54 -18.73
N SER A 123 -6.77 17.76 -19.02
CA SER A 123 -5.98 18.99 -19.01
C SER A 123 -6.77 20.10 -18.32
N ILE A 124 -6.09 20.96 -17.57
CA ILE A 124 -6.72 21.99 -16.74
C ILE A 124 -5.92 23.29 -16.74
N SER A 125 -6.60 24.42 -16.61
CA SER A 125 -5.97 25.71 -16.31
C SER A 125 -6.77 26.41 -15.21
N ILE A 126 -6.07 26.96 -14.22
CA ILE A 126 -6.64 27.69 -13.08
C ILE A 126 -5.95 29.06 -13.03
N SER A 127 -6.71 30.12 -12.82
CA SER A 127 -6.19 31.50 -12.76
C SER A 127 -6.92 32.29 -11.69
N VAL A 128 -6.19 33.04 -10.85
CA VAL A 128 -6.76 33.77 -9.70
C VAL A 128 -5.97 35.05 -9.41
N TRP A 129 -6.68 36.10 -8.97
CA TRP A 129 -6.08 37.26 -8.32
C TRP A 129 -6.22 37.12 -6.81
N VAL A 130 -5.13 37.25 -6.07
CA VAL A 130 -5.10 37.04 -4.61
C VAL A 130 -4.24 38.09 -3.90
N LYS A 131 -4.59 38.42 -2.65
CA LYS A 131 -3.87 39.35 -1.78
C LYS A 131 -3.77 38.80 -0.36
N ALA A 132 -2.89 37.84 -0.14
CA ALA A 132 -2.71 37.19 1.16
C ALA A 132 -2.35 38.19 2.28
N THR A 133 -3.05 38.14 3.42
CA THR A 133 -2.67 38.85 4.67
C THR A 133 -1.97 37.93 5.65
N SER A 134 -2.18 36.61 5.56
CA SER A 134 -1.29 35.58 6.12
C SER A 134 -0.87 34.58 5.03
N VAL A 135 0.31 33.99 5.21
CA VAL A 135 0.93 33.02 4.27
C VAL A 135 1.48 31.76 4.96
N SER A 136 1.27 31.61 6.27
CA SER A 136 1.72 30.43 7.04
C SER A 136 0.84 29.21 6.79
N GLY A 137 1.45 28.01 6.63
CA GLY A 137 0.71 26.77 6.39
C GLY A 137 0.31 26.59 4.92
N THR A 138 -0.59 25.64 4.64
CA THR A 138 -1.07 25.33 3.27
C THR A 138 -2.56 25.63 3.17
N VAL A 139 -2.94 26.62 2.36
CA VAL A 139 -4.33 27.06 2.17
C VAL A 139 -4.78 26.92 0.71
N ALA A 140 -6.03 26.49 0.52
CA ALA A 140 -6.63 26.35 -0.81
C ALA A 140 -7.08 27.72 -1.36
N LEU A 141 -6.64 28.07 -2.57
CA LEU A 141 -7.25 29.18 -3.32
C LEU A 141 -8.44 28.67 -4.13
N VAL A 142 -8.27 27.54 -4.83
CA VAL A 142 -9.30 26.84 -5.61
C VAL A 142 -9.03 25.33 -5.54
N GLU A 143 -9.99 24.50 -5.14
CA GLU A 143 -9.80 23.04 -5.03
C GLU A 143 -11.09 22.27 -5.40
N LYS A 144 -10.99 21.20 -6.17
CA LYS A 144 -12.06 20.21 -6.36
C LYS A 144 -11.51 18.81 -6.10
N GLY A 145 -11.59 18.39 -4.85
CA GLY A 145 -10.94 17.17 -4.41
C GLY A 145 -10.67 17.16 -2.91
N THR A 146 -9.58 16.51 -2.55
CA THR A 146 -8.87 16.72 -1.27
C THR A 146 -7.37 16.72 -1.54
N ILE A 147 -6.60 17.52 -0.77
CA ILE A 147 -5.13 17.68 -0.84
C ILE A 147 -4.35 16.36 -0.86
N ASN A 148 -4.95 15.23 -0.42
CA ASN A 148 -4.28 13.94 -0.30
C ASN A 148 -4.92 12.79 -1.11
N ASN A 149 -6.12 12.94 -1.71
CA ASN A 149 -7.00 11.77 -1.89
C ASN A 149 -8.03 11.80 -3.05
N SER A 150 -7.82 12.61 -4.09
CA SER A 150 -8.46 12.62 -5.45
C SER A 150 -8.76 14.06 -5.90
N GLY A 151 -8.54 14.36 -7.18
CA GLY A 151 -8.95 15.62 -7.83
C GLY A 151 -7.81 16.63 -8.07
N TYR A 152 -8.15 17.93 -8.13
CA TYR A 152 -7.22 19.03 -8.49
C TYR A 152 -7.32 20.22 -7.52
N GLY A 153 -6.23 21.01 -7.39
CA GLY A 153 -6.29 22.29 -6.68
C GLY A 153 -5.07 23.21 -6.84
N LEU A 154 -5.31 24.51 -6.67
CA LEU A 154 -4.33 25.59 -6.62
C LEU A 154 -4.27 26.14 -5.18
N PHE A 155 -3.08 26.15 -4.59
CA PHE A 155 -2.82 26.40 -3.18
C PHE A 155 -1.74 27.47 -2.97
N LEU A 156 -1.68 28.03 -1.77
CA LEU A 156 -0.48 28.69 -1.22
C LEU A 156 0.05 27.83 -0.06
N SER A 157 1.28 27.34 -0.16
CA SER A 157 1.98 26.63 0.93
C SER A 157 3.19 27.42 1.39
N ASN A 158 3.16 27.90 2.64
CA ASN A 158 4.15 28.83 3.21
C ASN A 158 4.41 30.03 2.26
N GLY A 159 3.31 30.54 1.70
CA GLY A 159 3.24 31.61 0.71
C GLY A 159 3.71 31.26 -0.71
N LYS A 160 4.16 30.03 -0.98
CA LYS A 160 4.55 29.59 -2.34
C LYS A 160 3.33 29.07 -3.11
N PRO A 161 3.09 29.49 -4.36
CA PRO A 161 1.98 28.97 -5.15
C PRO A 161 2.24 27.54 -5.62
N GLN A 162 1.24 26.66 -5.48
CA GLN A 162 1.32 25.24 -5.82
C GLN A 162 0.09 24.77 -6.59
N LEU A 163 0.28 24.04 -7.70
CA LEU A 163 -0.79 23.27 -8.36
C LEU A 163 -0.54 21.78 -8.07
N PHE A 164 -1.59 21.09 -7.68
CA PHE A 164 -1.62 19.68 -7.29
C PHE A 164 -2.70 18.92 -8.06
N LEU A 165 -2.37 17.72 -8.53
CA LEU A 165 -3.28 16.76 -9.17
C LEU A 165 -3.12 15.38 -8.51
N SER A 166 -4.22 14.65 -8.32
CA SER A 166 -4.20 13.32 -7.68
C SER A 166 -5.03 12.26 -8.41
N GLY A 167 -4.54 11.02 -8.34
CA GLY A 167 -5.09 9.83 -8.98
C GLY A 167 -4.83 8.58 -8.15
N MET A 168 -5.86 7.85 -7.70
CA MET A 168 -5.68 6.56 -7.00
C MET A 168 -6.69 5.46 -7.42
N VAL A 169 -6.28 4.66 -8.39
CA VAL A 169 -6.62 3.23 -8.44
C VAL A 169 -5.32 2.46 -8.17
N GLY A 170 -5.19 1.89 -6.97
CA GLY A 170 -3.95 1.29 -6.48
C GLY A 170 -4.15 -0.09 -5.87
N ASP A 171 -3.41 -1.08 -6.39
CA ASP A 171 -3.08 -2.29 -5.64
C ASP A 171 -1.98 -1.97 -4.60
N SER A 172 -2.08 -2.52 -3.39
CA SER A 172 -0.97 -2.44 -2.43
C SER A 172 0.01 -3.56 -2.72
N TRP A 173 1.16 -3.22 -3.29
CA TRP A 173 2.25 -4.16 -3.56
C TRP A 173 3.13 -4.34 -2.31
N ILE A 174 3.40 -5.60 -1.96
CA ILE A 174 4.12 -5.97 -0.73
C ILE A 174 5.27 -6.93 -1.09
N ASN A 175 6.48 -6.59 -0.64
CA ASN A 175 7.68 -7.43 -0.78
C ASN A 175 7.53 -8.71 0.07
N LYS A 176 8.00 -9.85 -0.46
CA LYS A 176 7.73 -11.18 0.11
C LYS A 176 8.92 -12.10 0.32
N ASP A 177 10.11 -11.76 -0.16
CA ASP A 177 11.32 -12.56 0.07
C ASP A 177 12.60 -11.72 -0.13
N SER A 178 13.73 -12.18 0.41
CA SER A 178 15.02 -11.48 0.35
C SER A 178 15.70 -11.52 -1.03
N GLN A 179 16.72 -10.68 -1.21
CA GLN A 179 17.44 -10.46 -2.48
C GLN A 179 17.84 -11.76 -3.20
N ARG A 180 17.28 -12.01 -4.39
CA ARG A 180 17.63 -13.10 -5.32
C ARG A 180 17.44 -12.67 -6.77
N SER A 181 18.11 -13.38 -7.70
CA SER A 181 17.94 -13.19 -9.15
C SER A 181 16.79 -14.05 -9.71
N TRP A 182 15.57 -13.65 -9.39
CA TRP A 182 14.33 -14.26 -9.89
C TRP A 182 14.23 -14.13 -11.42
N ASN A 183 13.96 -15.24 -12.11
CA ASN A 183 13.93 -15.29 -13.58
C ASN A 183 12.52 -15.29 -14.16
N ASN A 184 11.58 -16.03 -13.54
CA ASN A 184 10.21 -16.23 -14.06
C ASN A 184 9.20 -16.37 -12.94
N VAL A 185 7.92 -16.06 -13.16
CA VAL A 185 6.84 -16.33 -12.22
C VAL A 185 5.56 -16.76 -12.93
N VAL A 186 4.87 -17.76 -12.39
CA VAL A 186 3.58 -18.26 -12.90
C VAL A 186 2.57 -18.49 -11.78
N MET A 187 1.28 -18.48 -12.11
CA MET A 187 0.16 -18.42 -11.18
C MET A 187 -1.05 -19.25 -11.69
N SER A 188 -1.75 -19.96 -10.80
CA SER A 188 -3.03 -20.62 -11.09
C SER A 188 -4.16 -19.61 -11.34
N SER A 189 -5.24 -20.01 -12.02
CA SER A 189 -6.31 -19.07 -12.42
C SER A 189 -6.99 -18.37 -11.24
N ASP A 190 -7.02 -19.01 -10.07
CA ASP A 190 -7.55 -18.45 -8.81
C ASP A 190 -6.53 -17.61 -8.02
N GLY A 191 -5.27 -17.58 -8.44
CA GLY A 191 -4.15 -16.88 -7.78
C GLY A 191 -3.47 -17.65 -6.65
N ARG A 192 -3.97 -18.82 -6.25
CA ARG A 192 -3.54 -19.52 -5.02
C ARG A 192 -2.17 -20.14 -5.12
N TYR A 193 -1.96 -20.93 -6.17
CA TYR A 193 -0.74 -21.69 -6.41
C TYR A 193 0.15 -20.87 -7.33
N GLN A 194 1.37 -20.62 -6.88
CA GLN A 194 2.32 -19.79 -7.63
C GLN A 194 3.68 -20.47 -7.59
N ALA A 195 4.41 -20.40 -8.69
CA ALA A 195 5.73 -20.99 -8.81
C ALA A 195 6.68 -20.02 -9.52
N THR A 196 7.92 -19.97 -9.05
CA THR A 196 8.97 -19.09 -9.57
C THR A 196 10.32 -19.81 -9.57
N THR A 197 11.23 -19.35 -10.43
CA THR A 197 12.54 -19.95 -10.62
C THR A 197 13.64 -18.91 -10.43
N VAL A 198 14.64 -19.21 -9.60
CA VAL A 198 15.78 -18.32 -9.35
C VAL A 198 17.01 -18.79 -10.12
N SER A 199 17.76 -17.85 -10.69
CA SER A 199 18.95 -18.15 -11.49
C SER A 199 20.07 -18.76 -10.62
N ASN A 200 20.54 -19.96 -10.97
CA ASN A 200 21.55 -20.73 -10.22
C ASN A 200 21.12 -21.18 -8.81
N ASP A 201 19.82 -21.29 -8.56
CA ASP A 201 19.23 -21.65 -7.26
C ASP A 201 18.01 -22.60 -7.49
N TYR A 202 17.09 -22.73 -6.54
CA TYR A 202 15.95 -23.65 -6.59
C TYR A 202 14.70 -23.12 -7.34
N ILE A 203 13.73 -24.00 -7.53
CA ILE A 203 12.32 -23.62 -7.74
C ILE A 203 11.73 -23.21 -6.39
N TYR A 204 10.97 -22.13 -6.34
CA TYR A 204 10.21 -21.71 -5.15
C TYR A 204 8.71 -21.79 -5.46
N VAL A 205 7.93 -22.26 -4.50
CA VAL A 205 6.48 -22.48 -4.67
C VAL A 205 5.70 -21.89 -3.49
N SER A 206 4.60 -21.21 -3.80
CA SER A 206 3.57 -20.76 -2.86
C SER A 206 2.27 -21.55 -3.08
N THR A 207 1.54 -21.79 -1.99
CA THR A 207 0.18 -22.39 -2.00
C THR A 207 -0.86 -21.50 -1.29
N ASP A 208 -0.46 -20.26 -0.97
CA ASP A 208 -1.11 -19.31 -0.09
C ASP A 208 -1.22 -17.90 -0.71
N TYR A 209 -1.39 -17.83 -2.03
CA TYR A 209 -1.51 -16.59 -2.81
C TYR A 209 -0.25 -15.71 -2.76
N GLY A 210 0.92 -16.33 -2.71
CA GLY A 210 2.23 -15.67 -2.69
C GLY A 210 2.59 -15.08 -1.33
N ASN A 211 1.89 -15.46 -0.25
CA ASN A 211 2.16 -14.92 1.09
C ASN A 211 3.41 -15.52 1.74
N SER A 212 3.76 -16.76 1.39
CA SER A 212 5.01 -17.45 1.73
C SER A 212 5.52 -18.29 0.55
N TRP A 213 6.83 -18.46 0.47
CA TRP A 213 7.51 -19.16 -0.62
C TRP A 213 8.41 -20.26 -0.08
N THR A 214 8.26 -21.48 -0.60
CA THR A 214 9.02 -22.67 -0.17
C THR A 214 9.99 -23.11 -1.26
N ALA A 215 11.29 -23.09 -0.96
CA ALA A 215 12.34 -23.62 -1.83
C ALA A 215 12.23 -25.15 -1.97
N ARG A 216 12.31 -25.67 -3.20
CA ARG A 216 12.23 -27.11 -3.50
C ARG A 216 13.64 -27.69 -3.69
N THR A 217 14.38 -27.78 -2.58
CA THR A 217 15.80 -28.15 -2.56
C THR A 217 16.13 -29.50 -3.22
N SER A 218 15.17 -30.42 -3.29
CA SER A 218 15.30 -31.75 -3.91
C SER A 218 15.56 -31.72 -5.42
N THR A 219 15.28 -30.62 -6.14
CA THR A 219 15.69 -30.47 -7.55
C THR A 219 17.20 -30.20 -7.70
N GLY A 220 17.84 -29.76 -6.62
CA GLY A 220 19.13 -29.09 -6.64
C GLY A 220 19.05 -27.67 -7.24
N ALA A 221 20.09 -26.87 -7.00
CA ALA A 221 20.27 -25.59 -7.67
C ALA A 221 20.54 -25.80 -9.18
N LYS A 222 19.94 -24.96 -10.04
CA LYS A 222 20.05 -25.05 -11.51
C LYS A 222 19.95 -23.68 -12.18
N TYR A 223 20.39 -23.59 -13.43
CA TYR A 223 20.10 -22.46 -14.31
C TYR A 223 18.72 -22.65 -14.99
N TRP A 224 17.65 -22.47 -14.21
CA TRP A 224 16.26 -22.59 -14.67
C TRP A 224 15.92 -21.54 -15.74
N SER A 225 15.30 -21.96 -16.84
CA SER A 225 15.00 -21.11 -18.01
C SER A 225 13.57 -20.60 -18.08
N LYS A 226 12.58 -21.48 -17.88
CA LYS A 226 11.16 -21.13 -17.76
C LYS A 226 10.46 -22.15 -16.84
N ILE A 227 9.31 -21.74 -16.32
CA ILE A 227 8.34 -22.58 -15.61
C ILE A 227 6.94 -22.29 -16.17
N ALA A 228 6.07 -23.29 -16.18
CA ALA A 228 4.68 -23.22 -16.59
C ALA A 228 3.76 -23.95 -15.59
N ILE A 229 2.48 -23.56 -15.54
CA ILE A 229 1.49 -24.04 -14.59
C ILE A 229 0.12 -24.23 -15.23
N SER A 230 -0.63 -25.21 -14.74
CA SER A 230 -2.03 -25.48 -15.08
C SER A 230 -3.00 -24.51 -14.39
N THR A 231 -4.24 -24.37 -14.89
CA THR A 231 -5.21 -23.40 -14.33
C THR A 231 -5.58 -23.72 -12.88
N ASN A 232 -5.64 -25.00 -12.51
CA ASN A 232 -5.88 -25.43 -11.12
C ASN A 232 -4.62 -25.40 -10.24
N GLY A 233 -3.43 -25.10 -10.80
CA GLY A 233 -2.16 -25.07 -10.08
C GLY A 233 -1.49 -26.43 -9.81
N GLN A 234 -2.18 -27.54 -10.12
CA GLN A 234 -1.75 -28.89 -9.74
C GLN A 234 -0.52 -29.35 -10.52
N TYR A 235 -0.60 -29.29 -11.85
CA TYR A 235 0.49 -29.63 -12.74
C TYR A 235 1.37 -28.42 -12.98
N GLN A 236 2.68 -28.60 -12.80
CA GLN A 236 3.71 -27.59 -12.99
C GLN A 236 4.90 -28.21 -13.74
N THR A 237 5.60 -27.43 -14.56
CA THR A 237 6.71 -27.93 -15.38
C THR A 237 7.77 -26.87 -15.56
N ALA A 238 9.04 -27.22 -15.32
CA ALA A 238 10.17 -26.30 -15.36
C ALA A 238 11.31 -26.87 -16.23
N THR A 239 12.02 -25.97 -16.91
CA THR A 239 13.14 -26.29 -17.80
C THR A 239 14.45 -25.71 -17.31
N VAL A 240 15.57 -26.35 -17.67
CA VAL A 240 16.93 -25.92 -17.33
C VAL A 240 17.75 -25.68 -18.61
N ASN A 241 18.38 -24.51 -18.71
CA ASN A 241 19.25 -24.14 -19.84
C ASN A 241 20.73 -24.40 -19.50
N SER A 242 21.08 -25.67 -19.30
CA SER A 242 22.45 -26.13 -19.11
C SER A 242 22.68 -27.48 -19.79
N ALA A 243 23.94 -27.88 -19.99
CA ALA A 243 24.25 -29.14 -20.69
C ALA A 243 23.77 -30.38 -19.92
N ASP A 244 23.70 -30.31 -18.58
CA ASP A 244 23.12 -31.31 -17.67
C ASP A 244 21.60 -31.13 -17.44
N GLY A 245 21.00 -30.10 -18.06
CA GLY A 245 19.62 -29.68 -17.85
C GLY A 245 18.58 -30.71 -18.25
N ARG A 246 17.39 -30.65 -17.62
CA ARG A 246 16.27 -31.55 -17.89
C ARG A 246 14.94 -30.81 -17.83
N ILE A 247 13.89 -31.44 -18.32
CA ILE A 247 12.51 -31.07 -17.93
C ILE A 247 12.23 -31.68 -16.56
N TYR A 248 11.70 -30.88 -15.64
CA TYR A 248 11.19 -31.29 -14.33
C TYR A 248 9.67 -31.06 -14.28
N THR A 249 8.91 -31.98 -13.69
CA THR A 249 7.45 -31.92 -13.59
C THR A 249 6.96 -32.17 -12.16
N SER A 250 5.90 -31.50 -11.75
CA SER A 250 5.09 -31.79 -10.56
C SER A 250 3.63 -32.02 -10.97
N ASP A 251 2.94 -32.91 -10.26
CA ASP A 251 1.51 -33.22 -10.35
C ASP A 251 0.79 -33.04 -8.99
N ASP A 252 1.48 -32.43 -8.01
CA ASP A 252 1.10 -32.32 -6.60
C ASP A 252 1.12 -30.86 -6.08
N TYR A 253 0.84 -29.89 -6.96
CA TYR A 253 0.87 -28.45 -6.69
C TYR A 253 2.28 -27.90 -6.42
N GLY A 254 3.31 -28.50 -7.00
CA GLY A 254 4.70 -28.06 -6.90
C GLY A 254 5.40 -28.51 -5.62
N ASN A 255 4.89 -29.52 -4.91
CA ASN A 255 5.46 -30.02 -3.66
C ASN A 255 6.63 -30.99 -3.90
N THR A 256 6.48 -31.91 -4.84
CA THR A 256 7.54 -32.81 -5.32
C THR A 256 7.76 -32.62 -6.82
N TRP A 257 8.99 -32.89 -7.28
CA TRP A 257 9.42 -32.61 -8.65
C TRP A 257 10.22 -33.79 -9.22
N THR A 258 9.74 -34.34 -10.33
CA THR A 258 10.35 -35.48 -11.03
C THR A 258 11.06 -35.01 -12.30
N ALA A 259 12.32 -35.41 -12.50
CA ALA A 259 13.04 -35.16 -13.74
C ALA A 259 12.67 -36.19 -14.82
N ARG A 260 12.31 -35.73 -16.03
CA ARG A 260 11.65 -36.57 -17.07
C ARG A 260 12.50 -36.89 -18.30
N THR A 261 13.58 -36.16 -18.56
CA THR A 261 14.35 -36.25 -19.82
C THR A 261 15.82 -36.64 -19.63
N SER A 262 16.47 -36.99 -20.75
CA SER A 262 17.93 -36.93 -20.86
C SER A 262 18.45 -35.49 -20.70
N THR A 263 19.75 -35.38 -20.46
CA THR A 263 20.48 -34.13 -20.21
C THR A 263 20.66 -33.29 -21.48
N THR A 264 20.08 -32.08 -21.53
CA THR A 264 20.30 -31.10 -22.60
C THR A 264 19.80 -29.69 -22.25
N ASN A 265 20.18 -28.69 -23.05
CA ASN A 265 19.80 -27.29 -22.86
C ASN A 265 18.34 -27.02 -23.31
N TRP A 266 17.45 -26.68 -22.38
CA TRP A 266 16.04 -26.33 -22.62
C TRP A 266 15.79 -24.83 -22.42
N VAL A 267 15.04 -24.17 -23.32
CA VAL A 267 14.91 -22.69 -23.34
C VAL A 267 13.55 -22.13 -22.92
N ASP A 268 12.44 -22.78 -23.26
CA ASP A 268 11.08 -22.32 -22.93
C ASP A 268 10.13 -23.53 -22.80
N VAL A 269 9.05 -23.38 -22.02
CA VAL A 269 8.01 -24.40 -21.84
C VAL A 269 6.64 -23.76 -21.62
N ALA A 270 5.60 -24.36 -22.20
CA ALA A 270 4.22 -23.97 -22.01
C ALA A 270 3.31 -25.21 -21.86
N MET A 271 2.13 -25.03 -21.27
CA MET A 271 1.15 -26.10 -21.11
C MET A 271 -0.29 -25.60 -21.28
N SER A 272 -1.16 -26.55 -21.57
CA SER A 272 -2.62 -26.41 -21.51
C SER A 272 -3.11 -26.22 -20.08
N GLY A 273 -4.30 -25.64 -19.91
CA GLY A 273 -4.88 -25.35 -18.60
C GLY A 273 -5.20 -26.60 -17.77
N SER A 274 -5.50 -27.74 -18.40
CA SER A 274 -5.61 -29.03 -17.72
C SER A 274 -4.27 -29.60 -17.24
N GLY A 275 -3.14 -29.05 -17.68
CA GLY A 275 -1.80 -29.60 -17.47
C GLY A 275 -1.48 -30.83 -18.33
N GLN A 276 -2.46 -31.40 -19.05
CA GLN A 276 -2.30 -32.65 -19.80
C GLN A 276 -1.32 -32.50 -20.97
N TYR A 277 -1.55 -31.49 -21.80
CA TYR A 277 -0.72 -31.19 -22.97
C TYR A 277 0.35 -30.18 -22.58
N GLN A 278 1.62 -30.55 -22.78
CA GLN A 278 2.78 -29.77 -22.40
C GLN A 278 3.79 -29.77 -23.55
N THR A 279 4.50 -28.65 -23.75
CA THR A 279 5.44 -28.53 -24.87
C THR A 279 6.64 -27.67 -24.49
N ALA A 280 7.84 -28.20 -24.72
CA ALA A 280 9.12 -27.63 -24.29
C ALA A 280 10.11 -27.55 -25.47
N LEU A 281 11.01 -26.58 -25.44
CA LEU A 281 11.91 -26.25 -26.54
C LEU A 281 13.38 -26.48 -26.20
N LYS A 282 14.11 -27.17 -27.09
CA LYS A 282 15.56 -27.38 -26.97
C LYS A 282 16.33 -26.24 -27.65
N SER A 283 17.32 -25.66 -26.96
CA SER A 283 18.08 -24.46 -27.37
C SER A 283 18.57 -24.46 -28.82
N SER A 284 19.05 -25.61 -29.29
CA SER A 284 19.17 -25.92 -30.72
C SER A 284 18.83 -27.40 -30.90
N GLY A 285 17.68 -27.68 -31.49
CA GLY A 285 17.13 -29.04 -31.55
C GLY A 285 15.65 -29.10 -31.93
N TYR A 286 14.98 -30.09 -31.36
CA TYR A 286 13.58 -30.43 -31.59
C TYR A 286 12.63 -29.71 -30.61
N ILE A 287 11.34 -29.72 -30.94
CA ILE A 287 10.25 -29.48 -30.00
C ILE A 287 10.00 -30.79 -29.24
N ALA A 288 9.82 -30.76 -27.92
CA ALA A 288 9.41 -31.92 -27.13
C ALA A 288 7.96 -31.75 -26.68
N VAL A 289 7.13 -32.79 -26.86
CA VAL A 289 5.69 -32.75 -26.58
C VAL A 289 5.31 -33.90 -25.63
N SER A 290 4.51 -33.59 -24.61
CA SER A 290 3.80 -34.55 -23.78
C SER A 290 2.29 -34.36 -23.95
N THR A 291 1.55 -35.47 -23.92
CA THR A 291 0.07 -35.53 -23.97
C THR A 291 -0.52 -36.23 -22.74
N ASP A 292 0.33 -36.48 -21.74
CA ASP A 292 0.10 -37.32 -20.56
C ASP A 292 0.62 -36.66 -19.27
N TYR A 293 0.36 -35.38 -19.10
CA TYR A 293 0.69 -34.59 -17.90
C TYR A 293 2.20 -34.48 -17.61
N GLY A 294 3.02 -34.56 -18.66
CA GLY A 294 4.47 -34.45 -18.57
C GLY A 294 5.18 -35.76 -18.23
N VAL A 295 4.47 -36.90 -18.21
CA VAL A 295 5.06 -38.20 -17.85
C VAL A 295 5.98 -38.73 -18.95
N ASN A 296 5.55 -38.70 -20.22
CA ASN A 296 6.35 -39.10 -21.38
C ASN A 296 6.53 -37.94 -22.37
N TRP A 297 7.69 -37.86 -23.01
CA TRP A 297 8.05 -36.76 -23.92
C TRP A 297 8.50 -37.29 -25.29
N LEU A 298 7.87 -36.80 -26.35
CA LEU A 298 8.15 -37.17 -27.74
C LEU A 298 8.81 -36.01 -28.49
N SER A 299 9.94 -36.29 -29.14
CA SER A 299 10.68 -35.32 -29.96
C SER A 299 10.03 -35.12 -31.33
N LYS A 300 9.90 -33.85 -31.76
CA LYS A 300 9.25 -33.42 -33.01
C LYS A 300 10.14 -32.42 -33.77
N GLY A 301 10.23 -32.58 -35.09
CA GLY A 301 10.98 -31.68 -35.98
C GLY A 301 12.49 -31.92 -36.00
N SER A 302 13.20 -31.06 -36.74
CA SER A 302 14.65 -31.13 -36.99
C SER A 302 15.41 -30.00 -36.29
N ASN A 303 16.74 -30.08 -36.28
CA ASN A 303 17.63 -29.22 -35.49
C ASN A 303 17.45 -27.71 -35.78
N THR A 304 16.74 -27.03 -34.88
CA THR A 304 16.28 -25.64 -35.03
C THR A 304 16.58 -24.85 -33.76
N SER A 305 16.99 -23.58 -33.88
CA SER A 305 17.17 -22.67 -32.74
C SER A 305 15.84 -21.98 -32.43
N TRP A 306 15.24 -22.33 -31.30
CA TRP A 306 13.91 -21.87 -30.89
C TRP A 306 13.96 -20.66 -29.96
N ALA A 307 12.93 -19.81 -30.03
CA ALA A 307 12.78 -18.62 -29.19
C ALA A 307 11.77 -18.84 -28.06
N SER A 308 10.57 -19.29 -28.40
CA SER A 308 9.46 -19.41 -27.45
C SER A 308 8.34 -20.33 -27.91
N ILE A 309 7.55 -20.82 -26.96
CA ILE A 309 6.39 -21.70 -27.15
C ILE A 309 5.17 -21.12 -26.42
N ALA A 310 4.00 -21.27 -27.04
CA ALA A 310 2.71 -21.02 -26.41
C ALA A 310 1.71 -22.15 -26.73
N VAL A 311 0.85 -22.48 -25.77
CA VAL A 311 -0.14 -23.57 -25.85
C VAL A 311 -1.51 -23.04 -25.42
N SER A 312 -2.56 -23.38 -26.17
CA SER A 312 -3.93 -22.94 -25.89
C SER A 312 -4.47 -23.50 -24.58
N ALA A 313 -4.98 -22.62 -23.70
CA ALA A 313 -5.33 -22.99 -22.33
C ALA A 313 -6.53 -23.96 -22.24
N ASN A 314 -7.56 -23.80 -23.06
CA ASN A 314 -8.82 -24.56 -22.92
C ASN A 314 -8.71 -26.00 -23.43
N ALA A 315 -7.83 -26.28 -24.40
CA ALA A 315 -7.78 -27.57 -25.09
C ALA A 315 -6.35 -28.09 -25.35
N GLY A 316 -5.32 -27.25 -25.41
CA GLY A 316 -3.94 -27.67 -25.68
C GLY A 316 -3.66 -28.14 -27.11
N ASN A 317 -4.69 -28.25 -27.95
CA ASN A 317 -4.58 -28.72 -29.33
C ASN A 317 -3.85 -27.71 -30.21
N TYR A 318 -4.16 -26.42 -30.06
CA TYR A 318 -3.46 -25.34 -30.75
C TYR A 318 -2.20 -24.92 -30.00
N GLN A 319 -1.08 -24.83 -30.72
CA GLN A 319 0.25 -24.50 -30.19
C GLN A 319 1.04 -23.66 -31.21
N LEU A 320 1.84 -22.72 -30.71
CA LEU A 320 2.63 -21.78 -31.52
C LEU A 320 4.09 -21.76 -31.04
N ALA A 321 5.02 -22.18 -31.89
CA ALA A 321 6.46 -22.18 -31.60
C ALA A 321 7.22 -21.22 -32.53
N ILE A 322 8.02 -20.33 -31.95
CA ILE A 322 8.77 -19.29 -32.68
C ILE A 322 10.24 -19.73 -32.85
N ARG A 323 10.77 -19.63 -34.07
CA ARG A 323 12.17 -19.86 -34.42
C ARG A 323 12.96 -18.55 -34.37
N GLN A 324 14.22 -18.61 -33.92
CA GLN A 324 15.11 -17.43 -33.91
C GLN A 324 15.72 -17.12 -35.28
N ASN A 325 16.41 -18.07 -35.91
CA ASN A 325 17.24 -17.80 -37.09
C ASN A 325 17.03 -18.84 -38.23
N PRO A 326 16.59 -18.42 -39.44
CA PRO A 326 15.85 -17.18 -39.67
C PRO A 326 14.53 -17.16 -38.87
N VAL A 327 13.91 -16.00 -38.69
CA VAL A 327 12.62 -15.93 -37.98
C VAL A 327 11.55 -16.62 -38.81
N LEU A 328 10.96 -17.66 -38.23
CA LEU A 328 9.80 -18.41 -38.72
C LEU A 328 8.91 -18.72 -37.52
N TYR A 329 7.66 -19.06 -37.76
CA TYR A 329 6.78 -19.61 -36.73
C TYR A 329 6.14 -20.90 -37.23
N HIS A 330 5.87 -21.77 -36.27
CA HIS A 330 5.38 -23.11 -36.48
C HIS A 330 4.10 -23.30 -35.67
N THR A 331 3.04 -23.77 -36.31
CA THR A 331 1.73 -23.98 -35.68
C THR A 331 1.38 -25.46 -35.65
N SER A 332 0.85 -25.93 -34.53
CA SER A 332 0.11 -27.19 -34.42
C SER A 332 -1.35 -26.89 -34.09
N SER A 333 -2.27 -27.74 -34.54
CA SER A 333 -3.69 -27.78 -34.16
C SER A 333 -4.11 -29.15 -33.61
N ASP A 334 -3.15 -30.07 -33.47
CA ASP A 334 -3.29 -31.49 -33.15
C ASP A 334 -2.45 -31.91 -31.93
N TYR A 335 -2.38 -31.03 -30.93
CA TYR A 335 -1.70 -31.25 -29.64
C TYR A 335 -0.17 -31.42 -29.76
N GLY A 336 0.44 -30.78 -30.77
CA GLY A 336 1.87 -30.89 -31.08
C GLY A 336 2.23 -32.15 -31.87
N SER A 337 1.25 -32.89 -32.40
CA SER A 337 1.49 -34.14 -33.13
C SER A 337 2.12 -33.90 -34.50
N THR A 338 1.68 -32.88 -35.22
CA THR A 338 2.26 -32.35 -36.46
C THR A 338 2.45 -30.83 -36.36
N TRP A 339 3.30 -30.27 -37.23
CA TRP A 339 3.70 -28.86 -37.18
C TRP A 339 3.80 -28.29 -38.59
N THR A 340 3.01 -27.25 -38.87
CA THR A 340 3.06 -26.48 -40.12
C THR A 340 4.04 -25.32 -39.95
N THR A 341 4.90 -25.08 -40.94
CA THR A 341 5.88 -23.98 -40.94
C THR A 341 5.38 -22.85 -41.83
N HIS A 342 5.47 -21.60 -41.35
CA HIS A 342 4.95 -20.42 -42.06
C HIS A 342 6.04 -19.37 -42.32
N ASN A 343 5.88 -18.61 -43.41
CA ASN A 343 6.71 -17.46 -43.76
C ASN A 343 5.86 -16.38 -44.48
N PRO A 344 5.20 -15.46 -43.76
CA PRO A 344 4.20 -14.55 -44.32
C PRO A 344 4.81 -13.39 -45.13
N LEU A 345 6.12 -13.17 -45.04
CA LEU A 345 6.83 -12.13 -45.80
C LEU A 345 7.54 -12.67 -47.05
N GLY A 346 7.57 -13.98 -47.26
CA GLY A 346 8.31 -14.62 -48.36
C GLY A 346 9.83 -14.41 -48.31
N GLN A 347 10.35 -13.77 -47.26
CA GLN A 347 11.74 -13.40 -47.07
C GLN A 347 12.17 -13.72 -45.64
N TYR A 348 13.42 -14.14 -45.47
CA TYR A 348 13.98 -14.42 -44.16
C TYR A 348 14.27 -13.13 -43.41
N VAL A 349 13.45 -12.79 -42.42
CA VAL A 349 13.67 -11.63 -41.56
C VAL A 349 14.94 -11.84 -40.74
N SER A 350 15.89 -10.92 -40.86
CA SER A 350 17.12 -10.89 -40.06
C SER A 350 16.85 -10.27 -38.69
N GLY A 351 16.95 -11.09 -37.64
CA GLY A 351 16.74 -10.69 -36.25
C GLY A 351 16.41 -11.91 -35.39
N SER A 352 16.38 -11.75 -34.07
CA SER A 352 15.89 -12.80 -33.17
C SER A 352 14.37 -12.75 -33.06
N GLY A 353 13.70 -13.89 -33.28
CA GLY A 353 12.32 -14.10 -32.79
C GLY A 353 12.28 -14.00 -31.27
N LEU A 354 11.20 -13.44 -30.72
CA LEU A 354 11.05 -13.17 -29.27
C LEU A 354 9.92 -14.01 -28.67
N LYS A 355 8.71 -13.46 -28.63
CA LYS A 355 7.52 -14.11 -28.07
C LYS A 355 6.41 -14.29 -29.11
N GLY A 356 5.81 -15.48 -29.07
CA GLY A 356 4.49 -15.78 -29.61
C GLY A 356 3.55 -16.08 -28.46
N VAL A 357 2.27 -15.73 -28.62
CA VAL A 357 1.19 -16.00 -27.66
C VAL A 357 -0.04 -16.53 -28.37
N ILE A 358 -0.90 -17.20 -27.61
CA ILE A 358 -2.13 -17.81 -28.10
C ILE A 358 -3.26 -17.59 -27.11
N SER A 359 -4.43 -17.20 -27.63
CA SER A 359 -5.67 -17.12 -26.84
C SER A 359 -6.08 -18.47 -26.25
N GLU A 360 -6.88 -18.43 -25.20
CA GLU A 360 -7.32 -19.58 -24.42
C GLU A 360 -8.01 -20.64 -25.29
N GLY A 361 -8.79 -20.21 -26.28
CA GLY A 361 -9.47 -21.05 -27.27
C GLY A 361 -8.68 -21.32 -28.56
N GLY A 362 -7.43 -20.84 -28.70
CA GLY A 362 -6.57 -21.10 -29.85
C GLY A 362 -6.87 -20.33 -31.14
N ASN A 363 -8.11 -19.85 -31.31
CA ASN A 363 -8.60 -19.06 -32.45
C ASN A 363 -7.69 -17.91 -32.86
N TYR A 364 -7.07 -17.25 -31.88
CA TYR A 364 -6.28 -16.05 -32.08
C TYR A 364 -4.85 -16.24 -31.58
N GLN A 365 -3.89 -15.88 -32.42
CA GLN A 365 -2.47 -16.12 -32.25
C GLN A 365 -1.68 -14.90 -32.71
N THR A 366 -0.67 -14.50 -31.93
CA THR A 366 0.09 -13.26 -32.18
C THR A 366 1.55 -13.49 -31.90
N HIS A 367 2.45 -12.95 -32.71
CA HIS A 367 3.89 -12.99 -32.42
C HIS A 367 4.60 -11.68 -32.80
N VAL A 368 5.77 -11.48 -32.19
CA VAL A 368 6.65 -10.32 -32.40
C VAL A 368 8.10 -10.72 -32.66
N THR A 369 8.83 -9.87 -33.36
CA THR A 369 10.22 -10.11 -33.80
C THR A 369 11.09 -8.93 -33.39
N THR A 370 12.32 -9.16 -32.91
CA THR A 370 13.22 -8.04 -32.56
C THR A 370 13.45 -7.16 -33.80
N TYR A 371 13.27 -5.84 -33.66
CA TYR A 371 13.36 -4.85 -34.75
C TYR A 371 12.43 -5.11 -35.95
N GLY A 372 11.19 -5.53 -35.70
CA GLY A 372 10.23 -5.86 -36.76
C GLY A 372 8.76 -5.60 -36.40
N TYR A 373 7.85 -6.27 -37.11
CA TYR A 373 6.41 -6.03 -37.04
C TYR A 373 5.70 -6.91 -36.01
N ILE A 374 4.44 -6.58 -35.70
CA ILE A 374 3.51 -7.51 -35.07
C ILE A 374 2.81 -8.33 -36.16
N PHE A 375 2.67 -9.64 -35.91
CA PHE A 375 1.98 -10.58 -36.78
C PHE A 375 0.79 -11.19 -36.02
N THR A 376 -0.38 -11.27 -36.66
CA THR A 376 -1.62 -11.79 -36.04
C THR A 376 -2.35 -12.76 -36.97
N SER A 377 -2.81 -13.88 -36.43
CA SER A 377 -3.86 -14.73 -37.01
C SER A 377 -5.13 -14.67 -36.15
N GLY A 378 -6.29 -14.71 -36.80
CA GLY A 378 -7.60 -14.85 -36.15
C GLY A 378 -8.42 -16.05 -36.63
N ASP A 379 -7.74 -17.02 -37.24
CA ASP A 379 -8.30 -18.25 -37.79
C ASP A 379 -7.49 -19.49 -37.36
N SER A 380 -7.07 -19.49 -36.09
CA SER A 380 -6.29 -20.56 -35.43
C SER A 380 -4.90 -20.82 -36.02
N GLY A 381 -4.27 -19.80 -36.60
CA GLY A 381 -2.91 -19.86 -37.13
C GLY A 381 -2.84 -20.24 -38.62
N VAL A 382 -3.95 -20.22 -39.35
CA VAL A 382 -4.01 -20.61 -40.78
C VAL A 382 -3.57 -19.46 -41.70
N ASN A 383 -4.15 -18.27 -41.55
CA ASN A 383 -3.76 -17.06 -42.27
C ASN A 383 -3.23 -16.00 -41.29
N TRP A 384 -2.21 -15.24 -41.72
CA TRP A 384 -1.50 -14.29 -40.88
C TRP A 384 -1.39 -12.91 -41.54
N GLY A 385 -1.86 -11.88 -40.83
CA GLY A 385 -1.69 -10.47 -41.20
C GLY A 385 -0.45 -9.85 -40.57
N VAL A 386 0.13 -8.85 -41.24
CA VAL A 386 1.30 -8.09 -40.79
C VAL A 386 0.91 -6.65 -40.51
N HIS A 387 1.16 -6.16 -39.29
CA HIS A 387 0.85 -4.79 -38.89
C HIS A 387 1.99 -3.83 -39.25
N THR A 388 1.99 -3.35 -40.49
CA THR A 388 3.03 -2.44 -41.01
C THR A 388 2.82 -0.97 -40.62
N SER A 389 1.58 -0.58 -40.29
CA SER A 389 1.19 0.81 -39.95
C SER A 389 1.83 1.36 -38.67
N ILE A 390 2.27 0.49 -37.77
CA ILE A 390 3.00 0.82 -36.54
C ILE A 390 4.52 0.89 -36.73
N GLY A 391 5.02 0.59 -37.94
CA GLY A 391 6.44 0.55 -38.28
C GLY A 391 7.16 -0.70 -37.75
N GLN A 392 8.47 -0.77 -38.02
CA GLN A 392 9.36 -1.74 -37.40
C GLN A 392 9.76 -1.27 -36.00
N LYS A 393 9.70 -2.18 -35.03
CA LYS A 393 9.71 -1.87 -33.60
C LYS A 393 10.56 -2.87 -32.83
N ALA A 394 11.24 -2.40 -31.79
CA ALA A 394 12.07 -3.23 -30.92
C ALA A 394 11.22 -3.83 -29.79
N TRP A 395 10.43 -4.85 -30.09
CA TRP A 395 9.56 -5.49 -29.09
C TRP A 395 10.34 -6.13 -27.94
N LYS A 396 9.71 -6.26 -26.77
CA LYS A 396 10.20 -6.98 -25.59
C LYS A 396 9.41 -8.26 -25.34
N ASP A 397 8.11 -8.09 -25.14
CA ASP A 397 7.21 -9.09 -24.58
C ASP A 397 5.76 -8.81 -25.03
N LEU A 398 4.87 -9.79 -24.84
CA LEU A 398 3.57 -9.87 -25.50
C LEU A 398 2.58 -10.67 -24.65
N ALA A 399 1.35 -10.18 -24.52
CA ALA A 399 0.27 -10.83 -23.76
C ALA A 399 -1.05 -10.84 -24.55
N ILE A 400 -1.89 -11.85 -24.31
CA ILE A 400 -3.22 -12.02 -24.91
C ILE A 400 -4.22 -12.64 -23.91
N SER A 401 -5.47 -12.19 -23.94
CA SER A 401 -6.62 -12.91 -23.36
C SER A 401 -7.87 -12.60 -24.18
N GLY A 402 -8.51 -13.63 -24.72
CA GLY A 402 -9.57 -13.50 -25.71
C GLY A 402 -9.23 -12.46 -26.78
N ASN A 403 -10.13 -11.49 -26.95
CA ASN A 403 -10.08 -10.42 -27.96
C ASN A 403 -9.09 -9.28 -27.68
N TYR A 404 -8.33 -9.34 -26.58
CA TYR A 404 -7.45 -8.27 -26.10
C TYR A 404 -5.99 -8.71 -26.14
N GLN A 405 -5.12 -7.86 -26.67
CA GLN A 405 -3.68 -8.10 -26.75
C GLN A 405 -2.90 -6.85 -26.33
N THR A 406 -1.69 -7.07 -25.83
CA THR A 406 -0.78 -6.01 -25.39
C THR A 406 0.66 -6.39 -25.72
N ALA A 407 1.37 -5.51 -26.43
CA ALA A 407 2.74 -5.68 -26.87
C ALA A 407 3.62 -4.55 -26.32
N LEU A 408 4.81 -4.89 -25.84
CA LEU A 408 5.73 -3.96 -25.18
C LEU A 408 6.88 -3.55 -26.10
N GLU A 409 7.10 -2.24 -26.29
CA GLU A 409 8.28 -1.70 -26.98
C GLU A 409 9.45 -1.44 -26.02
N THR A 410 10.68 -1.72 -26.46
CA THR A 410 11.89 -1.28 -25.77
C THR A 410 12.33 0.13 -26.20
N THR A 411 12.78 0.30 -27.44
CA THR A 411 13.37 1.55 -27.94
C THR A 411 12.34 2.64 -28.26
N GLY A 412 11.82 3.30 -27.23
CA GLY A 412 10.78 4.32 -27.35
C GLY A 412 9.56 4.11 -26.44
N GLY A 413 9.56 3.01 -25.68
CA GLY A 413 8.81 2.91 -24.43
C GLY A 413 7.29 3.04 -24.53
N CYS A 414 6.64 2.73 -25.65
CA CYS A 414 5.18 2.66 -25.73
C CYS A 414 4.64 1.25 -25.42
N ILE A 415 3.50 1.19 -24.72
CA ILE A 415 2.64 0.00 -24.68
C ILE A 415 1.74 0.05 -25.91
N TYR A 416 1.66 -1.03 -26.68
CA TYR A 416 0.74 -1.13 -27.82
C TYR A 416 -0.40 -2.08 -27.48
N VAL A 417 -1.63 -1.61 -27.58
CA VAL A 417 -2.83 -2.43 -27.30
C VAL A 417 -3.68 -2.63 -28.54
N SER A 418 -4.32 -3.79 -28.63
CA SER A 418 -5.28 -4.10 -29.69
C SER A 418 -6.51 -4.79 -29.11
N SER A 419 -7.68 -4.36 -29.57
CA SER A 419 -8.92 -5.13 -29.48
C SER A 419 -9.32 -5.57 -30.89
N PHE A 420 -9.80 -6.80 -31.04
CA PHE A 420 -10.22 -7.38 -32.33
C PHE A 420 -9.13 -7.46 -33.42
N TYR A 421 -7.85 -7.46 -33.06
CA TYR A 421 -6.68 -7.80 -33.90
C TYR A 421 -6.38 -6.86 -35.09
N SER A 422 -7.33 -6.04 -35.52
CA SER A 422 -7.24 -5.23 -36.75
C SER A 422 -6.44 -3.95 -36.60
N THR A 423 -6.36 -3.39 -35.39
CA THR A 423 -5.74 -2.09 -35.12
C THR A 423 -4.96 -2.14 -33.82
N TRP A 424 -3.73 -1.62 -33.84
CA TRP A 424 -2.87 -1.44 -32.67
C TRP A 424 -2.73 0.04 -32.34
N THR A 425 -2.83 0.40 -31.06
CA THR A 425 -2.79 1.79 -30.58
C THR A 425 -1.70 1.93 -29.52
N ALA A 426 -0.82 2.92 -29.69
CA ALA A 426 0.18 3.27 -28.69
C ALA A 426 -0.47 3.93 -27.46
N LYS A 427 0.01 3.56 -26.28
CA LYS A 427 -0.46 3.95 -24.94
C LYS A 427 0.74 4.10 -24.02
N ASN A 428 0.59 4.92 -22.98
CA ASN A 428 1.54 5.06 -21.86
C ASN A 428 3.02 5.08 -22.30
N CYS A 429 3.36 5.98 -23.22
CA CYS A 429 4.72 6.08 -23.76
C CYS A 429 5.66 6.75 -22.75
N VAL A 430 6.70 6.04 -22.33
CA VAL A 430 7.72 6.48 -21.36
C VAL A 430 9.11 6.58 -22.02
N SER A 431 10.05 7.25 -21.36
CA SER A 431 11.46 7.31 -21.79
C SER A 431 12.21 5.98 -21.62
N ASN A 432 11.69 5.12 -20.74
CA ASN A 432 12.28 3.88 -20.30
C ASN A 432 11.90 2.74 -21.25
N TYR A 433 12.54 1.57 -21.15
CA TYR A 433 12.10 0.41 -21.93
C TYR A 433 11.21 -0.51 -21.08
N TRP A 434 10.12 -1.00 -21.66
CA TRP A 434 9.27 -1.98 -21.00
C TRP A 434 9.98 -3.32 -20.85
N THR A 435 9.67 -4.08 -19.79
CA THR A 435 10.38 -5.32 -19.42
C THR A 435 9.51 -6.57 -19.37
N ALA A 436 8.29 -6.51 -18.83
CA ALA A 436 7.36 -7.65 -18.74
C ALA A 436 5.88 -7.19 -18.74
N ILE A 437 4.97 -8.02 -19.28
CA ILE A 437 3.51 -7.77 -19.32
C ILE A 437 2.70 -9.00 -18.86
N ALA A 438 1.69 -8.76 -18.03
CA ALA A 438 0.69 -9.77 -17.64
C ALA A 438 -0.75 -9.29 -17.96
N ILE A 439 -1.61 -10.22 -18.38
CA ILE A 439 -3.04 -9.98 -18.69
C ILE A 439 -3.94 -10.99 -17.98
N SER A 440 -4.99 -10.50 -17.33
CA SER A 440 -6.02 -11.35 -16.71
C SER A 440 -6.88 -12.05 -17.76
N GLY A 441 -7.44 -13.21 -17.41
CA GLY A 441 -8.27 -14.09 -18.26
C GLY A 441 -9.64 -13.51 -18.71
N ASN A 442 -9.83 -12.21 -18.57
CA ASN A 442 -10.96 -11.45 -19.13
C ASN A 442 -10.48 -10.22 -19.95
N GLY A 443 -9.17 -10.10 -20.18
CA GLY A 443 -8.50 -9.00 -20.88
C GLY A 443 -8.47 -7.64 -20.17
N LYS A 444 -9.31 -7.43 -19.14
CA LYS A 444 -9.61 -6.12 -18.55
C LYS A 444 -8.48 -5.59 -17.67
N TYR A 445 -7.96 -6.43 -16.79
CA TYR A 445 -6.87 -6.07 -15.88
C TYR A 445 -5.54 -6.51 -16.49
N GLN A 446 -4.59 -5.58 -16.53
CA GLN A 446 -3.27 -5.78 -17.12
C GLN A 446 -2.20 -5.11 -16.24
N THR A 447 -0.98 -5.64 -16.24
CA THR A 447 0.10 -5.13 -15.39
C THR A 447 1.43 -5.22 -16.12
N ALA A 448 2.11 -4.08 -16.24
CA ALA A 448 3.32 -3.93 -17.03
C ALA A 448 4.44 -3.31 -16.19
N GLY A 449 5.66 -3.85 -16.30
CA GLY A 449 6.86 -3.36 -15.65
C GLY A 449 7.84 -2.69 -16.62
N ASP A 450 8.58 -1.68 -16.17
CA ASP A 450 9.62 -1.02 -16.96
C ASP A 450 11.06 -1.43 -16.54
N SER A 451 12.06 -0.79 -17.16
CA SER A 451 13.49 -1.02 -16.93
C SER A 451 14.05 -0.42 -15.65
N ASN A 452 13.37 0.57 -15.10
CA ASN A 452 13.85 1.32 -13.93
C ASN A 452 13.37 0.67 -12.64
N GLY A 453 12.21 0.00 -12.69
CA GLY A 453 11.56 -0.67 -11.56
C GLY A 453 10.12 -0.20 -11.34
N VAL A 454 9.55 0.56 -12.27
CA VAL A 454 8.18 1.07 -12.16
C VAL A 454 7.18 0.01 -12.60
N LEU A 455 6.13 -0.22 -11.80
CA LEU A 455 4.98 -1.04 -12.18
C LEU A 455 3.76 -0.17 -12.49
N TYR A 456 3.04 -0.55 -13.55
CA TYR A 456 1.84 0.12 -14.02
C TYR A 456 0.67 -0.86 -14.10
N LEU A 457 -0.51 -0.41 -13.66
CA LEU A 457 -1.77 -1.14 -13.71
C LEU A 457 -2.70 -0.53 -14.75
N SER A 458 -3.38 -1.37 -15.53
CA SER A 458 -4.60 -1.00 -16.25
C SER A 458 -5.79 -1.81 -15.73
N SER A 459 -6.97 -1.20 -15.74
CA SER A 459 -8.26 -1.82 -15.41
C SER A 459 -9.34 -1.62 -16.49
N ASP A 460 -8.93 -1.19 -17.68
CA ASP A 460 -9.78 -0.79 -18.80
C ASP A 460 -9.33 -1.41 -20.14
N TYR A 461 -8.80 -2.64 -20.10
CA TYR A 461 -8.27 -3.37 -21.26
C TYR A 461 -7.01 -2.74 -21.88
N GLY A 462 -6.19 -2.08 -21.05
CA GLY A 462 -4.94 -1.43 -21.47
C GLY A 462 -5.11 -0.05 -22.09
N ASN A 463 -6.30 0.56 -21.96
CA ASN A 463 -6.59 1.86 -22.59
C ASN A 463 -6.04 3.05 -21.81
N SER A 464 -5.92 2.92 -20.50
CA SER A 464 -5.25 3.84 -19.57
C SER A 464 -4.41 3.02 -18.58
N TRP A 465 -3.38 3.66 -18.03
CA TRP A 465 -2.38 3.03 -17.16
C TRP A 465 -2.05 3.96 -15.99
N THR A 466 -1.91 3.39 -14.80
CA THR A 466 -1.62 4.11 -13.56
C THR A 466 -0.38 3.49 -12.92
N GLN A 467 0.64 4.30 -12.63
CA GLN A 467 1.81 3.87 -11.85
C GLN A 467 1.36 3.40 -10.46
N GLN A 468 1.96 2.33 -9.95
CA GLN A 468 1.57 1.68 -8.69
C GLN A 468 2.69 1.70 -7.63
N MET A 469 3.92 1.47 -8.08
CA MET A 469 5.13 1.46 -7.25
C MET A 469 6.35 1.76 -8.13
N ASP A 470 7.44 2.13 -7.47
CA ASP A 470 8.75 2.42 -8.05
C ASP A 470 9.80 1.78 -7.11
N ILE A 471 10.79 1.09 -7.68
CA ILE A 471 11.87 0.38 -6.97
C ILE A 471 13.16 0.46 -7.78
N SER A 472 14.31 0.08 -7.20
CA SER A 472 15.57 0.03 -7.96
C SER A 472 15.72 -1.27 -8.77
N GLY A 473 15.38 -1.24 -10.05
CA GLY A 473 15.76 -2.26 -11.04
C GLY A 473 14.61 -2.90 -11.79
N GLY A 474 14.84 -3.21 -13.07
CA GLY A 474 13.82 -3.70 -13.99
C GLY A 474 13.31 -5.11 -13.71
N TRP A 475 12.03 -5.30 -14.01
CA TRP A 475 11.30 -6.56 -13.81
C TRP A 475 11.75 -7.66 -14.78
N THR A 476 11.69 -8.92 -14.34
CA THR A 476 11.99 -10.10 -15.17
C THR A 476 10.75 -10.81 -15.69
N ASP A 477 9.70 -10.92 -14.87
CA ASP A 477 8.45 -11.59 -15.22
C ASP A 477 7.29 -11.12 -14.32
N ILE A 478 6.05 -11.23 -14.79
CA ILE A 478 4.84 -10.83 -14.06
C ILE A 478 3.73 -11.86 -14.30
N ALA A 479 3.04 -12.27 -13.24
CA ALA A 479 1.87 -13.14 -13.29
C ALA A 479 0.62 -12.46 -12.73
N ILE A 480 -0.55 -12.80 -13.27
CA ILE A 480 -1.85 -12.27 -12.85
C ILE A 480 -2.93 -13.36 -12.92
N SER A 481 -3.80 -13.37 -11.92
CA SER A 481 -4.93 -14.30 -11.81
C SER A 481 -6.00 -14.02 -12.87
N ALA A 482 -6.85 -15.01 -13.17
CA ALA A 482 -7.87 -14.89 -14.22
C ALA A 482 -8.91 -13.78 -13.94
N SER A 483 -9.15 -13.46 -12.66
CA SER A 483 -10.01 -12.35 -12.23
C SER A 483 -9.31 -10.97 -12.22
N GLY A 484 -7.98 -10.93 -12.32
CA GLY A 484 -7.17 -9.72 -12.08
C GLY A 484 -7.00 -9.35 -10.60
N THR A 485 -7.42 -10.22 -9.66
CA THR A 485 -7.38 -9.96 -8.21
C THR A 485 -5.97 -10.06 -7.65
N PHE A 486 -5.36 -11.25 -7.77
CA PHE A 486 -3.98 -11.50 -7.37
C PHE A 486 -3.02 -11.22 -8.53
N LYS A 487 -1.85 -10.68 -8.19
CA LYS A 487 -0.74 -10.35 -9.11
C LYS A 487 0.56 -10.59 -8.38
N THR A 488 1.58 -11.06 -9.10
CA THR A 488 2.92 -11.29 -8.57
C THR A 488 3.94 -10.83 -9.58
N ALA A 489 4.93 -10.05 -9.16
CA ALA A 489 5.99 -9.51 -10.01
C ALA A 489 7.36 -9.84 -9.43
N VAL A 490 8.32 -10.17 -10.30
CA VAL A 490 9.70 -10.53 -9.94
C VAL A 490 10.72 -9.69 -10.69
N ALA A 491 11.85 -9.42 -10.06
CA ALA A 491 12.97 -8.66 -10.66
C ALA A 491 14.29 -9.46 -10.64
N SER A 492 15.20 -9.15 -11.56
CA SER A 492 16.55 -9.75 -11.62
C SER A 492 17.47 -9.28 -10.49
N THR A 493 17.19 -8.09 -9.96
CA THR A 493 17.83 -7.45 -8.82
C THR A 493 16.82 -7.34 -7.69
N ASP A 494 16.58 -8.48 -7.05
CA ASP A 494 16.30 -8.66 -5.61
C ASP A 494 14.97 -9.35 -5.28
N TYR A 495 13.84 -8.74 -5.63
CA TYR A 495 12.62 -8.96 -4.87
C TYR A 495 11.49 -9.65 -5.65
N ILE A 496 10.57 -10.25 -4.87
CA ILE A 496 9.27 -10.73 -5.32
C ILE A 496 8.16 -9.97 -4.59
N TYR A 497 7.26 -9.35 -5.34
CA TYR A 497 6.16 -8.55 -4.80
C TYR A 497 4.81 -9.19 -5.14
N ILE A 498 3.87 -9.13 -4.20
CA ILE A 498 2.45 -9.48 -4.45
C ILE A 498 1.55 -8.26 -4.31
N ALA A 499 0.55 -8.16 -5.19
CA ALA A 499 -0.53 -7.19 -5.08
C ALA A 499 -1.63 -7.69 -4.12
N ARG A 500 -2.00 -6.87 -3.13
CA ARG A 500 -3.17 -7.09 -2.29
C ARG A 500 -4.39 -6.30 -2.79
N PRO A 501 -5.54 -6.96 -3.01
CA PRO A 501 -6.80 -6.28 -3.33
C PRO A 501 -7.38 -5.54 -2.11
N THR A 502 -8.08 -4.44 -2.36
CA THR A 502 -8.85 -3.70 -1.33
C THR A 502 -10.36 -3.92 -1.52
N TYR A 503 -11.11 -4.08 -0.42
CA TYR A 503 -12.50 -4.59 -0.47
C TYR A 503 -13.55 -3.49 -0.26
N THR A 504 -13.87 -2.77 -1.33
CA THR A 504 -14.95 -1.76 -1.35
C THR A 504 -16.21 -2.33 -2.02
N ALA A 505 -17.38 -2.05 -1.47
CA ALA A 505 -18.68 -2.38 -2.04
C ALA A 505 -18.89 -1.76 -3.43
N SER A 506 -19.77 -2.38 -4.23
CA SER A 506 -20.17 -1.81 -5.53
C SER A 506 -21.10 -0.60 -5.36
N THR A 507 -22.02 -0.71 -4.38
CA THR A 507 -23.08 0.26 -4.11
C THR A 507 -22.60 1.46 -3.28
N THR A 508 -22.93 2.66 -3.76
CA THR A 508 -22.88 3.91 -2.99
C THR A 508 -24.15 4.04 -2.14
N LEU A 509 -24.01 4.32 -0.85
CA LEU A 509 -25.15 4.64 0.02
C LEU A 509 -25.63 6.07 -0.22
N SER A 510 -26.95 6.29 -0.13
CA SER A 510 -27.54 7.62 -0.16
C SER A 510 -27.60 8.19 1.25
N VAL A 511 -27.27 9.48 1.40
CA VAL A 511 -27.43 10.20 2.68
C VAL A 511 -28.87 10.15 3.19
N ASN A 512 -29.04 10.37 4.49
CA ASN A 512 -30.30 10.38 5.22
C ASN A 512 -31.09 9.05 5.26
N ASN A 513 -30.56 7.97 4.70
CA ASN A 513 -31.20 6.65 4.66
C ASN A 513 -30.51 5.67 5.62
N TRP A 514 -31.29 4.84 6.32
CA TRP A 514 -30.78 3.76 7.18
C TRP A 514 -30.43 2.51 6.36
N TYR A 515 -29.22 2.00 6.56
CA TYR A 515 -28.74 0.74 5.99
C TYR A 515 -28.21 -0.18 7.09
N HIS A 516 -28.46 -1.49 6.96
CA HIS A 516 -27.74 -2.51 7.74
C HIS A 516 -26.51 -2.95 6.95
N ILE A 517 -25.32 -2.76 7.50
CA ILE A 517 -24.04 -3.09 6.87
C ILE A 517 -23.40 -4.23 7.65
N VAL A 518 -22.99 -5.30 6.96
CA VAL A 518 -22.20 -6.38 7.56
C VAL A 518 -20.97 -6.69 6.71
N GLY A 519 -19.78 -6.60 7.31
CA GLY A 519 -18.55 -7.17 6.75
C GLY A 519 -18.24 -8.51 7.42
N THR A 520 -17.89 -9.54 6.66
CA THR A 520 -17.55 -10.88 7.18
C THR A 520 -16.29 -11.44 6.54
N TYR A 521 -15.42 -12.08 7.33
CA TYR A 521 -14.30 -12.88 6.83
C TYR A 521 -14.27 -14.25 7.50
N ASN A 522 -14.26 -15.32 6.69
CA ASN A 522 -14.37 -16.71 7.14
C ASN A 522 -13.03 -17.48 7.15
N GLY A 523 -11.89 -16.79 7.08
CA GLY A 523 -10.57 -17.43 7.00
C GLY A 523 -10.12 -17.78 5.58
N ASN A 524 -10.90 -17.39 4.55
CA ASN A 524 -10.51 -17.43 3.15
C ASN A 524 -11.20 -16.36 2.29
N THR A 525 -12.49 -16.09 2.54
CA THR A 525 -13.34 -15.21 1.74
C THR A 525 -13.80 -14.01 2.56
N SER A 526 -13.61 -12.81 2.01
CA SER A 526 -14.17 -11.55 2.54
C SER A 526 -15.47 -11.21 1.80
N SER A 527 -16.51 -10.81 2.52
CA SER A 527 -17.81 -10.46 1.95
C SER A 527 -18.41 -9.23 2.63
N ILE A 528 -19.17 -8.44 1.89
CA ILE A 528 -19.92 -7.28 2.40
C ILE A 528 -21.39 -7.43 2.00
N TYR A 529 -22.28 -7.27 2.98
CA TYR A 529 -23.72 -7.32 2.85
C TYR A 529 -24.33 -5.95 3.15
N ILE A 530 -25.39 -5.60 2.44
CA ILE A 530 -26.18 -4.37 2.63
C ILE A 530 -27.65 -4.78 2.71
N ASN A 531 -28.35 -4.37 3.77
CA ASN A 531 -29.77 -4.67 4.01
C ASN A 531 -30.11 -6.17 3.92
N GLY A 532 -29.24 -7.01 4.49
CA GLY A 532 -29.37 -8.47 4.49
C GLY A 532 -28.83 -9.16 3.23
N VAL A 533 -28.68 -8.44 2.12
CA VAL A 533 -28.31 -8.99 0.80
C VAL A 533 -26.81 -8.86 0.56
N LEU A 534 -26.19 -9.89 -0.01
CA LEU A 534 -24.77 -9.88 -0.40
C LEU A 534 -24.53 -8.82 -1.50
N ASN A 535 -23.59 -7.89 -1.27
CA ASN A 535 -23.25 -6.83 -2.23
C ASN A 535 -21.95 -7.11 -2.99
N THR A 536 -20.95 -7.67 -2.33
CA THR A 536 -19.69 -8.10 -2.94
C THR A 536 -19.05 -9.22 -2.10
N SER A 537 -18.30 -10.11 -2.76
CA SER A 537 -17.56 -11.19 -2.13
C SER A 537 -16.29 -11.48 -2.93
N THR A 538 -15.16 -11.59 -2.25
CA THR A 538 -13.85 -11.81 -2.85
C THR A 538 -13.12 -12.91 -2.09
N ASN A 539 -12.53 -13.86 -2.81
CA ASN A 539 -11.55 -14.76 -2.20
C ASN A 539 -10.32 -13.93 -1.82
N SER A 540 -10.05 -13.80 -0.53
CA SER A 540 -8.90 -13.07 0.03
C SER A 540 -7.69 -13.96 0.28
N GLY A 541 -7.87 -15.28 0.14
CA GLY A 541 -6.97 -16.29 0.67
C GLY A 541 -7.01 -16.39 2.20
N SER A 542 -6.37 -17.44 2.72
CA SER A 542 -6.20 -17.64 4.15
C SER A 542 -5.04 -16.79 4.68
N PHE A 543 -5.35 -15.87 5.58
CA PHE A 543 -4.38 -15.10 6.35
C PHE A 543 -4.95 -14.79 7.74
N SER A 544 -4.09 -14.63 8.73
CA SER A 544 -4.49 -14.18 10.07
C SER A 544 -4.65 -12.66 10.09
N ILE A 545 -5.72 -12.18 10.71
CA ILE A 545 -5.87 -10.76 11.07
C ILE A 545 -4.80 -10.41 12.11
N GLY A 546 -4.22 -9.21 12.03
CA GLY A 546 -3.14 -8.80 12.90
C GLY A 546 -3.60 -8.57 14.35
N SER A 547 -2.90 -9.21 15.29
CA SER A 547 -3.01 -8.87 16.71
C SER A 547 -2.53 -7.43 16.93
N ASN A 548 -3.18 -6.73 17.86
CA ASN A 548 -2.78 -5.37 18.24
C ASN A 548 -3.32 -5.01 19.64
N THR A 549 -2.54 -4.26 20.40
CA THR A 549 -2.91 -3.71 21.72
C THR A 549 -3.86 -2.52 21.65
N SER A 550 -4.21 -2.03 20.45
CA SER A 550 -5.06 -0.84 20.28
C SER A 550 -6.48 -1.01 20.83
N SER A 551 -7.07 0.10 21.28
CA SER A 551 -8.52 0.21 21.50
C SER A 551 -9.32 -0.20 20.25
N LEU A 552 -10.51 -0.75 20.47
CA LEU A 552 -11.56 -0.78 19.46
C LEU A 552 -12.24 0.61 19.48
N SER A 553 -12.52 1.20 18.32
CA SER A 553 -13.26 2.45 18.20
C SER A 553 -14.47 2.30 17.28
N ILE A 554 -15.54 3.02 17.61
CA ILE A 554 -16.79 3.10 16.84
C ILE A 554 -17.06 4.57 16.51
N GLY A 555 -17.32 4.86 15.23
CA GLY A 555 -17.61 6.22 14.73
C GLY A 555 -16.41 7.11 14.40
N GLY A 556 -15.18 6.75 14.79
CA GLY A 556 -14.01 7.59 14.48
C GLY A 556 -12.64 6.96 14.70
N TYR A 557 -11.65 7.44 13.96
CA TYR A 557 -10.24 7.03 14.08
C TYR A 557 -9.33 8.01 13.36
N VAL A 558 -8.36 8.61 14.04
CA VAL A 558 -7.26 9.43 13.46
C VAL A 558 -7.74 10.29 12.28
N SER A 559 -8.51 11.34 12.59
CA SER A 559 -9.20 12.27 11.67
C SER A 559 -10.26 11.70 10.70
N ASN A 560 -10.48 10.38 10.66
CA ASN A 560 -11.50 9.72 9.84
C ASN A 560 -12.80 9.47 10.64
N TYR A 561 -13.44 10.54 11.11
CA TYR A 561 -14.70 10.50 11.86
C TYR A 561 -15.92 10.31 10.95
N PHE A 562 -17.03 9.84 11.52
CA PHE A 562 -18.30 9.59 10.83
C PHE A 562 -19.31 10.70 11.14
N ASN A 563 -19.94 11.27 10.11
CA ASN A 563 -21.06 12.20 10.24
C ASN A 563 -22.39 11.47 9.98
N GLY A 564 -23.10 11.09 11.04
CA GLY A 564 -24.38 10.41 10.89
C GLY A 564 -24.85 9.68 12.14
N ASN A 565 -25.85 8.80 11.98
CA ASN A 565 -26.37 7.97 13.07
C ASN A 565 -25.85 6.52 12.97
N LEU A 566 -25.40 5.95 14.08
CA LEU A 566 -25.09 4.52 14.25
C LEU A 566 -26.05 3.89 15.27
N ASP A 567 -26.33 2.60 15.08
CA ASP A 567 -27.25 1.82 15.91
C ASP A 567 -26.92 0.31 15.85
N ASP A 568 -27.24 -0.42 16.92
CA ASP A 568 -27.06 -1.87 17.12
C ASP A 568 -25.73 -2.42 16.57
N VAL A 569 -24.63 -1.88 17.08
CA VAL A 569 -23.26 -2.18 16.61
C VAL A 569 -22.75 -3.47 17.25
N ARG A 570 -22.21 -4.39 16.43
CA ARG A 570 -21.78 -5.72 16.88
C ARG A 570 -20.48 -6.16 16.22
N VAL A 571 -19.63 -6.83 17.01
CA VAL A 571 -18.44 -7.54 16.53
C VAL A 571 -18.53 -8.99 16.98
N TYR A 572 -18.30 -9.92 16.07
CA TYR A 572 -18.29 -11.37 16.30
C TYR A 572 -16.90 -11.94 15.99
N ASN A 573 -16.40 -12.85 16.83
CA ASN A 573 -15.16 -13.61 16.56
C ASN A 573 -15.39 -14.85 15.68
N ARG A 574 -16.35 -14.73 14.75
CA ARG A 574 -16.70 -15.71 13.72
C ARG A 574 -17.28 -15.03 12.49
N ALA A 575 -17.24 -15.72 11.35
CA ALA A 575 -18.11 -15.39 10.23
C ALA A 575 -19.59 -15.68 10.56
N LEU A 576 -20.48 -14.77 10.20
CA LEU A 576 -21.93 -15.00 10.16
C LEU A 576 -22.32 -15.64 8.82
N SER A 577 -23.31 -16.53 8.87
CA SER A 577 -23.98 -17.05 7.66
C SER A 577 -24.98 -16.03 7.09
N THR A 578 -25.29 -16.13 5.79
CA THR A 578 -26.30 -15.28 5.12
C THR A 578 -27.63 -15.28 5.88
N GLN A 579 -28.08 -16.45 6.35
CA GLN A 579 -29.33 -16.60 7.09
C GLN A 579 -29.30 -15.97 8.50
N GLU A 580 -28.12 -15.72 9.07
CA GLU A 580 -27.97 -14.92 10.31
C GLU A 580 -27.97 -13.43 10.00
N ILE A 581 -27.33 -13.01 8.90
CA ILE A 581 -27.29 -11.62 8.43
C ILE A 581 -28.69 -11.14 8.02
N GLU A 582 -29.46 -11.99 7.35
CA GLU A 582 -30.89 -11.77 7.07
C GLU A 582 -31.71 -11.64 8.35
N LYS A 583 -31.43 -12.44 9.40
CA LYS A 583 -32.12 -12.32 10.69
C LYS A 583 -31.80 -11.00 11.39
N LEU A 584 -30.53 -10.59 11.43
CA LEU A 584 -30.11 -9.29 11.98
C LEU A 584 -30.79 -8.12 11.25
N TYR A 585 -30.83 -8.16 9.91
CA TYR A 585 -31.55 -7.17 9.12
C TYR A 585 -33.06 -7.16 9.41
N ASN A 586 -33.70 -8.31 9.52
CA ASN A 586 -35.14 -8.38 9.79
C ASN A 586 -35.52 -7.95 11.22
N ILE A 587 -34.62 -8.09 12.21
CA ILE A 587 -34.84 -7.54 13.56
C ILE A 587 -34.98 -6.01 13.49
N GLY A 588 -34.10 -5.32 12.78
CA GLY A 588 -34.23 -3.87 12.54
C GLY A 588 -35.31 -3.47 11.53
N LYS A 589 -36.08 -4.42 10.98
CA LYS A 589 -37.17 -4.18 10.02
C LYS A 589 -38.56 -4.16 10.68
N VAL A 590 -38.74 -4.81 11.84
CA VAL A 590 -40.07 -4.98 12.46
C VAL A 590 -40.00 -4.71 13.96
N THR A 591 -40.89 -3.85 14.46
CA THR A 591 -41.05 -3.55 15.89
C THR A 591 -41.73 -4.72 16.62
N LEU A 592 -41.02 -5.85 16.77
CA LEU A 592 -41.53 -7.06 17.42
C LEU A 592 -41.08 -7.16 18.89
N ASP A 593 -42.05 -7.43 19.77
CA ASP A 593 -41.78 -7.84 21.13
C ASP A 593 -41.04 -9.19 21.17
N LYS A 594 -39.80 -9.15 21.69
CA LYS A 594 -39.01 -10.24 22.29
C LYS A 594 -39.34 -11.67 21.83
N ILE A 595 -38.90 -12.04 20.63
CA ILE A 595 -38.59 -13.45 20.32
C ILE A 595 -37.15 -13.75 20.77
N SER A 596 -36.95 -14.81 21.54
CA SER A 596 -35.70 -15.03 22.30
C SER A 596 -34.48 -15.33 21.41
N PRO A 597 -33.41 -14.49 21.43
CA PRO A 597 -32.35 -14.49 20.41
C PRO A 597 -31.21 -15.51 20.66
N TYR A 598 -31.51 -16.67 21.26
CA TYR A 598 -30.52 -17.56 21.90
C TYR A 598 -29.43 -18.17 20.98
N SER A 599 -29.52 -18.04 19.65
CA SER A 599 -28.45 -18.43 18.72
C SER A 599 -27.52 -17.29 18.30
N MET A 600 -27.95 -16.02 18.45
CA MET A 600 -27.23 -14.84 17.93
C MET A 600 -26.30 -14.17 18.95
N THR A 601 -26.34 -14.60 20.21
CA THR A 601 -25.38 -14.17 21.26
C THR A 601 -24.08 -14.97 21.26
N ARG A 602 -24.04 -16.12 20.55
CA ARG A 602 -22.86 -16.98 20.48
C ARG A 602 -21.75 -16.33 19.66
N SER A 603 -20.52 -16.31 20.22
CA SER A 603 -19.31 -15.76 19.58
C SER A 603 -19.40 -14.26 19.30
N LEU A 604 -20.10 -13.50 20.14
CA LEU A 604 -19.94 -12.04 20.22
C LEU A 604 -18.61 -11.70 20.93
N ALA A 605 -17.85 -10.80 20.33
CA ALA A 605 -16.76 -10.08 20.97
C ALA A 605 -17.26 -8.79 21.65
N GLY A 606 -18.26 -8.13 21.07
CA GLY A 606 -18.88 -6.94 21.64
C GLY A 606 -20.21 -6.61 21.00
N TRP A 607 -21.14 -6.06 21.77
CA TRP A 607 -22.46 -5.64 21.30
C TRP A 607 -22.91 -4.38 22.04
N TRP A 608 -23.07 -3.28 21.32
CA TRP A 608 -23.53 -2.00 21.84
C TRP A 608 -24.85 -1.64 21.16
N THR A 609 -25.94 -1.74 21.91
CA THR A 609 -27.31 -1.51 21.45
C THR A 609 -27.61 -0.02 21.19
N PHE A 610 -26.93 0.86 21.92
CA PHE A 610 -27.23 2.29 22.05
C PHE A 610 -28.64 2.63 22.58
N ASP A 611 -29.35 1.64 23.09
CA ASP A 611 -30.65 1.80 23.74
C ASP A 611 -30.52 2.63 25.03
N GLY A 612 -31.42 3.59 25.27
CA GLY A 612 -31.29 4.56 26.38
C GLY A 612 -31.34 4.00 27.81
N LYS A 613 -31.61 2.70 27.96
CA LYS A 613 -31.48 1.94 29.23
C LYS A 613 -30.05 1.41 29.49
N GLU A 614 -29.17 1.57 28.51
CA GLU A 614 -27.82 0.98 28.44
C GLU A 614 -26.74 2.05 28.10
N ILE A 615 -27.16 3.29 27.90
CA ILE A 615 -26.32 4.49 27.78
C ILE A 615 -26.30 5.26 29.10
N THR A 616 -25.14 5.82 29.45
CA THR A 616 -25.01 6.87 30.47
C THR A 616 -24.50 8.17 29.82
N ALA A 617 -24.37 9.24 30.62
CA ALA A 617 -23.79 10.51 30.16
C ALA A 617 -22.41 10.35 29.48
N VAL A 618 -21.63 9.32 29.83
CA VAL A 618 -20.25 9.11 29.32
C VAL A 618 -19.94 7.69 28.85
N THR A 619 -20.84 6.71 29.01
CA THR A 619 -20.61 5.31 28.58
C THR A 619 -21.75 4.69 27.78
N SER A 620 -21.47 3.58 27.10
CA SER A 620 -22.46 2.67 26.50
C SER A 620 -22.11 1.23 26.86
N THR A 621 -23.09 0.49 27.36
CA THR A 621 -22.90 -0.85 27.97
C THR A 621 -22.72 -1.94 26.91
N ASP A 622 -21.75 -2.83 27.11
CA ASP A 622 -21.58 -4.04 26.29
C ASP A 622 -22.54 -5.17 26.70
N LYS A 623 -23.19 -5.79 25.72
CA LYS A 623 -24.14 -6.90 25.86
C LYS A 623 -23.62 -8.24 25.39
N SER A 624 -22.38 -8.33 24.93
CA SER A 624 -21.75 -9.61 24.60
C SER A 624 -21.47 -10.49 25.82
N GLY A 625 -21.35 -9.87 27.01
CA GLY A 625 -20.93 -10.52 28.25
C GLY A 625 -19.42 -10.41 28.52
N ASN A 626 -18.63 -9.87 27.59
CA ASN A 626 -17.18 -9.68 27.75
C ASN A 626 -16.81 -8.41 28.53
N SER A 627 -17.80 -7.57 28.91
CA SER A 627 -17.63 -6.31 29.64
C SER A 627 -16.84 -5.23 28.87
N ASN A 628 -16.88 -5.27 27.54
CA ASN A 628 -16.23 -4.30 26.63
C ASN A 628 -17.00 -2.97 26.56
N ASN A 629 -17.30 -2.38 27.72
CA ASN A 629 -18.04 -1.13 27.82
C ASN A 629 -17.30 0.00 27.09
N ALA A 630 -18.06 0.83 26.38
CA ALA A 630 -17.54 1.89 25.54
C ALA A 630 -17.63 3.24 26.26
N THR A 631 -16.57 4.04 26.22
CA THR A 631 -16.57 5.44 26.67
C THR A 631 -16.87 6.35 25.49
N ARG A 632 -17.86 7.24 25.62
CA ARG A 632 -18.18 8.27 24.61
C ARG A 632 -17.17 9.41 24.74
N ILE A 633 -16.44 9.71 23.67
CA ILE A 633 -15.43 10.77 23.58
C ILE A 633 -16.00 11.93 22.75
N ASN A 634 -15.78 13.16 23.23
CA ASN A 634 -16.31 14.45 22.74
C ASN A 634 -17.84 14.61 22.78
N GLY A 635 -18.59 13.53 22.53
CA GLY A 635 -19.88 13.30 23.17
C GLY A 635 -21.03 12.85 22.26
N PRO A 636 -20.84 11.88 21.34
CA PRO A 636 -21.82 11.56 20.29
C PRO A 636 -23.22 11.39 20.88
N LEU A 637 -24.16 12.19 20.38
CA LEU A 637 -25.42 12.52 21.06
C LEU A 637 -26.50 11.45 20.87
N ALA A 638 -27.35 11.26 21.88
CA ALA A 638 -28.51 10.37 21.77
C ALA A 638 -29.48 10.85 20.68
N SER A 639 -29.90 9.92 19.81
CA SER A 639 -30.74 10.20 18.64
C SER A 639 -31.74 9.07 18.38
N ILE A 640 -32.68 9.28 17.44
CA ILE A 640 -33.61 8.23 17.02
C ILE A 640 -32.83 7.18 16.21
N GLY A 641 -32.75 5.96 16.73
CA GLY A 641 -32.08 4.83 16.08
C GLY A 641 -32.88 4.24 14.92
N LYS A 642 -32.41 3.10 14.40
CA LYS A 642 -33.24 2.18 13.62
C LYS A 642 -34.12 1.31 14.55
N ILE A 643 -33.59 0.98 15.72
CA ILE A 643 -34.18 0.19 16.79
C ILE A 643 -34.11 1.02 18.08
N GLY A 644 -35.18 1.72 18.43
CA GLY A 644 -35.19 2.54 19.65
C GLY A 644 -34.27 3.76 19.57
N GLN A 645 -33.21 3.79 20.38
CA GLN A 645 -32.23 4.88 20.46
C GLN A 645 -30.92 4.48 19.79
N GLY A 646 -30.35 5.41 18.99
CA GLY A 646 -29.01 5.31 18.42
C GLY A 646 -28.15 6.50 18.82
N LEU A 647 -26.90 6.53 18.37
CA LEU A 647 -25.99 7.66 18.58
C LEU A 647 -25.78 8.45 17.29
N SER A 648 -25.73 9.78 17.41
CA SER A 648 -25.39 10.72 16.36
C SER A 648 -23.95 11.18 16.54
N PHE A 649 -23.22 11.24 15.44
CA PHE A 649 -21.82 11.61 15.37
C PHE A 649 -21.69 12.79 14.41
N ASP A 650 -20.95 13.82 14.79
CA ASP A 650 -20.80 15.06 14.03
C ASP A 650 -19.80 14.97 12.85
N GLY A 651 -18.88 14.02 12.90
CA GLY A 651 -17.80 13.85 11.93
C GLY A 651 -16.63 14.82 12.08
N VAL A 652 -16.51 15.52 13.21
CA VAL A 652 -15.38 16.39 13.55
C VAL A 652 -14.44 15.69 14.53
N ASP A 653 -14.97 15.23 15.67
CA ASP A 653 -14.21 14.47 16.66
C ASP A 653 -15.02 13.50 17.55
N ASP A 654 -16.31 13.29 17.27
CA ASP A 654 -17.15 12.30 17.95
C ASP A 654 -16.69 10.84 17.72
N TYR A 655 -16.47 10.06 18.79
CA TYR A 655 -16.32 8.59 18.72
C TYR A 655 -16.61 7.88 20.05
N LEU A 656 -16.64 6.55 20.03
CA LEU A 656 -16.64 5.71 21.22
C LEU A 656 -15.33 4.93 21.30
N ASN A 657 -14.63 5.05 22.42
CA ASN A 657 -13.42 4.30 22.73
C ASN A 657 -13.75 3.07 23.60
N ILE A 658 -13.39 1.88 23.13
CA ILE A 658 -13.48 0.61 23.84
C ILE A 658 -12.06 0.15 24.14
N ALA A 659 -11.72 0.05 25.42
CA ALA A 659 -10.39 -0.38 25.86
C ALA A 659 -10.02 -1.76 25.28
N HIS A 660 -8.73 -2.02 25.09
CA HIS A 660 -8.27 -3.31 24.58
C HIS A 660 -8.71 -4.47 25.48
N SER A 661 -9.14 -5.56 24.85
CA SER A 661 -9.34 -6.85 25.52
C SER A 661 -9.03 -8.01 24.58
N THR A 662 -8.68 -9.16 25.15
CA THR A 662 -8.43 -10.40 24.39
C THR A 662 -9.64 -10.81 23.54
N SER A 663 -10.86 -10.59 24.04
CA SER A 663 -12.10 -10.86 23.31
C SER A 663 -12.28 -10.01 22.04
N THR A 664 -11.71 -8.79 21.98
CA THR A 664 -11.69 -7.95 20.78
C THR A 664 -10.43 -8.14 19.92
N ASN A 665 -9.41 -8.86 20.40
CA ASN A 665 -8.18 -9.14 19.66
C ASN A 665 -8.37 -10.30 18.67
N ILE A 666 -9.24 -10.11 17.68
CA ILE A 666 -9.69 -11.16 16.75
C ILE A 666 -8.66 -11.35 15.62
N THR A 667 -7.92 -12.45 15.66
CA THR A 667 -6.82 -12.77 14.73
C THR A 667 -7.19 -13.73 13.59
N SER A 668 -8.43 -14.22 13.53
CA SER A 668 -8.86 -15.25 12.56
C SER A 668 -10.12 -14.87 11.79
N THR A 669 -11.28 -15.43 12.14
CA THR A 669 -12.56 -15.16 11.46
C THR A 669 -13.33 -14.07 12.20
N ILE A 670 -13.93 -13.13 11.46
CA ILE A 670 -14.60 -11.96 12.05
C ILE A 670 -15.92 -11.65 11.33
N SER A 671 -16.87 -11.06 12.05
CA SER A 671 -17.95 -10.27 11.45
C SER A 671 -18.13 -8.94 12.18
N MET A 672 -18.32 -7.88 11.42
CA MET A 672 -18.60 -6.52 11.89
C MET A 672 -19.96 -6.08 11.34
N SER A 673 -20.87 -5.67 12.22
CA SER A 673 -22.26 -5.35 11.90
C SER A 673 -22.66 -4.01 12.50
N ALA A 674 -23.38 -3.18 11.75
CA ALA A 674 -24.00 -1.95 12.26
C ALA A 674 -25.22 -1.56 11.44
N TRP A 675 -26.18 -0.88 12.07
CA TRP A 675 -27.08 0.01 11.35
C TRP A 675 -26.44 1.39 11.24
N VAL A 676 -26.52 1.98 10.04
CA VAL A 676 -25.80 3.20 9.67
C VAL A 676 -26.70 4.11 8.86
N LYS A 677 -26.74 5.40 9.21
CA LYS A 677 -27.41 6.45 8.45
C LYS A 677 -26.45 7.63 8.24
N PRO A 678 -25.74 7.71 7.11
CA PRO A 678 -24.88 8.85 6.77
C PRO A 678 -25.72 10.12 6.64
N LEU A 679 -25.29 11.25 7.20
CA LEU A 679 -26.03 12.52 7.07
C LEU A 679 -25.40 13.45 6.03
N THR A 680 -24.08 13.42 5.85
CA THR A 680 -23.35 14.14 4.79
C THR A 680 -22.71 13.18 3.79
N GLY A 681 -22.38 13.68 2.58
CA GLY A 681 -21.75 12.89 1.54
C GLY A 681 -20.23 12.97 1.64
N PHE A 682 -19.58 11.85 1.99
CA PHE A 682 -18.13 11.82 2.19
C PHE A 682 -17.35 11.75 0.87
N GLY A 683 -16.29 12.56 0.78
CA GLY A 683 -15.24 12.48 -0.26
C GLY A 683 -13.94 11.83 0.22
N SER A 684 -14.01 11.12 1.35
CA SER A 684 -12.90 10.43 2.03
C SER A 684 -13.43 9.19 2.76
N SER A 685 -12.65 8.60 3.67
CA SER A 685 -13.07 7.47 4.50
C SER A 685 -13.64 7.94 5.84
N SER A 686 -14.80 7.42 6.25
CA SER A 686 -15.37 7.61 7.59
C SER A 686 -15.45 6.28 8.34
N THR A 687 -14.95 6.26 9.57
CA THR A 687 -14.84 5.04 10.39
C THR A 687 -16.17 4.64 11.00
N LEU A 688 -16.65 3.43 10.72
CA LEU A 688 -17.82 2.86 11.42
C LEU A 688 -17.34 2.03 12.62
N ILE A 689 -16.40 1.12 12.40
CA ILE A 689 -15.78 0.27 13.41
C ILE A 689 -14.29 0.10 13.04
N THR A 690 -13.37 0.20 14.00
CA THR A 690 -11.95 -0.14 13.82
C THR A 690 -11.34 -0.75 15.06
N LYS A 691 -10.33 -1.60 14.90
CA LYS A 691 -9.36 -1.94 15.94
C LYS A 691 -7.99 -2.12 15.27
N GLY A 692 -6.99 -1.36 15.72
CA GLY A 692 -5.66 -1.32 15.10
C GLY A 692 -5.53 -0.20 14.06
N SER A 693 -4.93 -0.50 12.91
CA SER A 693 -4.45 0.45 11.90
C SER A 693 -4.52 -0.09 10.46
N LEU A 694 -4.09 0.72 9.50
CA LEU A 694 -3.87 0.32 8.10
C LEU A 694 -2.74 -0.73 7.91
N SER A 695 -2.00 -1.10 8.96
CA SER A 695 -0.95 -2.15 8.93
C SER A 695 -1.27 -3.38 9.80
N THR A 696 -2.09 -3.28 10.85
CA THR A 696 -2.50 -4.44 11.68
C THR A 696 -3.94 -4.27 12.20
N GLY A 697 -4.74 -5.34 12.22
CA GLY A 697 -6.10 -5.35 12.78
C GLY A 697 -7.23 -5.33 11.74
N TYR A 698 -8.33 -4.65 12.05
CA TYR A 698 -9.56 -4.71 11.26
C TYR A 698 -10.36 -3.40 11.26
N MET A 699 -11.03 -3.11 10.14
CA MET A 699 -11.84 -1.91 9.92
C MET A 699 -13.08 -2.20 9.07
N LEU A 700 -14.19 -1.55 9.43
CA LEU A 700 -15.37 -1.32 8.60
C LEU A 700 -15.56 0.19 8.46
N THR A 701 -15.52 0.71 7.24
CA THR A 701 -15.62 2.16 6.95
C THR A 701 -16.62 2.44 5.82
N LEU A 702 -16.98 3.71 5.65
CA LEU A 702 -17.57 4.21 4.40
C LEU A 702 -16.48 4.96 3.62
N TYR A 703 -16.10 4.45 2.46
CA TYR A 703 -15.18 5.11 1.54
C TYR A 703 -15.97 5.65 0.35
N ASN A 704 -16.02 6.98 0.19
CA ASN A 704 -16.87 7.65 -0.83
C ASN A 704 -18.34 7.16 -0.77
N ASN A 705 -18.91 7.12 0.45
CA ASN A 705 -20.21 6.55 0.80
C ASN A 705 -20.41 5.05 0.46
N LYS A 706 -19.37 4.32 0.05
CA LYS A 706 -19.44 2.85 -0.17
C LYS A 706 -18.92 2.09 1.05
N PRO A 707 -19.64 1.07 1.56
CA PRO A 707 -19.11 0.21 2.61
C PRO A 707 -17.79 -0.44 2.19
N LYS A 708 -16.75 -0.32 3.00
CA LYS A 708 -15.42 -0.88 2.78
C LYS A 708 -15.01 -1.68 4.00
N MET A 709 -14.51 -2.90 3.78
CA MET A 709 -13.88 -3.69 4.83
C MET A 709 -12.39 -3.75 4.56
N THR A 710 -11.58 -3.45 5.58
CA THR A 710 -10.13 -3.57 5.51
C THR A 710 -9.69 -4.51 6.62
N LEU A 711 -8.96 -5.57 6.27
CA LEU A 711 -8.43 -6.54 7.21
C LEU A 711 -6.93 -6.61 7.00
N THR A 712 -6.18 -6.21 8.03
CA THR A 712 -4.74 -5.99 7.98
C THR A 712 -4.08 -7.07 8.82
N GLY A 713 -3.60 -8.10 8.14
CA GLY A 713 -2.84 -9.17 8.78
C GLY A 713 -1.49 -8.66 9.25
N ALA A 714 -1.06 -9.08 10.43
CA ALA A 714 0.32 -8.94 10.88
C ALA A 714 1.21 -9.83 10.00
N GLY A 715 1.54 -9.32 8.82
CA GLY A 715 2.68 -9.79 8.05
C GLY A 715 3.90 -9.57 8.92
N ASN A 716 4.36 -10.64 9.57
CA ASN A 716 5.60 -10.68 10.35
C ASN A 716 6.80 -10.68 9.37
N VAL A 717 6.84 -9.65 8.53
CA VAL A 717 7.87 -9.32 7.58
C VAL A 717 8.81 -8.38 8.33
N TRP A 718 9.96 -8.91 8.73
CA TRP A 718 11.08 -8.06 9.12
C TRP A 718 11.48 -7.29 7.86
N ALA A 719 11.21 -5.99 7.86
CA ALA A 719 11.59 -5.10 6.77
C ALA A 719 13.02 -4.62 7.03
N ASP A 720 13.89 -4.79 6.03
CA ASP A 720 15.25 -4.26 6.10
C ASP A 720 15.22 -2.73 6.03
N LEU A 721 15.78 -2.09 7.05
CA LEU A 721 15.81 -0.63 7.20
C LEU A 721 17.08 -0.08 6.54
N THR A 722 17.05 0.04 5.21
CA THR A 722 18.24 0.29 4.38
C THR A 722 18.74 1.75 4.35
N SER A 723 18.26 2.59 5.28
CA SER A 723 18.48 4.04 5.35
C SER A 723 19.43 4.48 6.49
N TYR A 724 20.19 3.55 7.07
CA TYR A 724 21.15 3.85 8.13
C TYR A 724 22.32 4.72 7.62
N PRO A 725 22.75 5.80 8.33
CA PRO A 725 23.63 6.80 7.72
C PRO A 725 25.12 6.41 7.55
N ASN A 726 25.73 5.68 8.50
CA ASN A 726 27.15 5.28 8.50
C ASN A 726 27.38 4.08 9.43
N GLY A 727 28.26 3.15 9.04
CA GLY A 727 28.82 2.12 9.92
C GLY A 727 27.91 0.90 10.18
N SER A 728 28.24 0.14 11.23
CA SER A 728 27.40 -0.90 11.83
C SER A 728 26.87 -0.40 13.17
N LEU A 729 25.66 -0.79 13.56
CA LEU A 729 25.19 -0.56 14.92
C LEU A 729 25.87 -1.54 15.90
N ASP A 730 26.33 -1.03 17.03
CA ASP A 730 26.86 -1.80 18.15
C ASP A 730 25.76 -2.27 19.11
N ASP A 731 24.69 -1.48 19.22
CA ASP A 731 23.49 -1.73 20.04
C ASP A 731 22.28 -0.90 19.54
N ILE A 732 21.06 -1.30 19.91
CA ILE A 732 19.80 -0.68 19.45
C ILE A 732 18.70 -0.80 20.52
N ASN A 733 18.00 0.30 20.81
CA ASN A 733 16.91 0.37 21.79
C ASN A 733 15.66 1.00 21.17
N ILE A 734 14.47 0.53 21.57
CA ILE A 734 13.19 1.20 21.27
C ILE A 734 12.54 1.70 22.57
N SER A 735 11.90 2.86 22.54
CA SER A 735 11.15 3.37 23.69
C SER A 735 9.96 2.46 24.02
N GLY A 736 9.55 2.42 25.28
CA GLY A 736 8.46 1.55 25.75
C GLY A 736 7.10 1.81 25.07
N ASP A 737 6.84 3.05 24.64
CA ASP A 737 5.69 3.46 23.82
C ASP A 737 5.83 3.10 22.32
N GLY A 738 6.99 2.57 21.93
CA GLY A 738 7.36 2.19 20.57
C GLY A 738 7.62 3.36 19.61
N GLN A 739 7.54 4.63 20.02
CA GLN A 739 7.53 5.77 19.09
C GLN A 739 8.93 6.25 18.67
N LYS A 740 9.98 5.90 19.42
CA LYS A 740 11.36 6.30 19.15
C LYS A 740 12.25 5.07 19.10
N ILE A 741 13.15 5.02 18.13
CA ILE A 741 14.22 4.02 18.07
C ILE A 741 15.55 4.76 18.19
N PHE A 742 16.42 4.28 19.07
CA PHE A 742 17.76 4.77 19.28
C PHE A 742 18.78 3.73 18.81
N GLY A 743 19.84 4.19 18.14
CA GLY A 743 20.93 3.34 17.69
C GLY A 743 22.28 3.98 18.02
N VAL A 744 23.28 3.16 18.33
CA VAL A 744 24.63 3.61 18.67
C VAL A 744 25.69 2.83 17.89
N ASP A 745 26.78 3.51 17.54
CA ASP A 745 27.93 2.91 16.87
C ASP A 745 29.27 3.37 17.48
N SER A 746 30.32 2.55 17.28
CA SER A 746 31.68 2.84 17.70
C SER A 746 32.68 3.09 16.55
N ASP A 747 32.23 3.58 15.38
CA ASP A 747 33.09 3.89 14.23
C ASP A 747 34.24 4.84 14.65
N SER A 748 35.47 4.47 14.24
CA SER A 748 36.70 4.91 14.91
C SER A 748 36.91 6.43 14.94
N GLY A 749 36.48 7.06 16.05
CA GLY A 749 36.56 8.50 16.29
C GLY A 749 35.40 9.34 15.71
N ASN A 750 34.49 8.72 14.94
CA ASN A 750 33.36 9.41 14.31
C ASN A 750 32.00 9.04 14.91
N GLY A 751 31.90 7.94 15.66
CA GLY A 751 30.63 7.30 15.99
C GLY A 751 29.57 8.17 16.68
N HIS A 752 28.32 7.79 16.46
CA HIS A 752 27.13 8.59 16.73
C HIS A 752 26.14 7.94 17.70
N VAL A 753 25.24 8.77 18.21
CA VAL A 753 23.95 8.36 18.79
C VAL A 753 22.86 8.84 17.85
N TYR A 754 22.06 7.92 17.32
CA TYR A 754 20.99 8.18 16.37
C TYR A 754 19.60 8.08 17.00
N LEU A 755 18.64 8.81 16.44
CA LEU A 755 17.20 8.72 16.70
C LEU A 755 16.42 8.60 15.38
N SER A 756 15.50 7.64 15.34
CA SER A 756 14.39 7.58 14.39
C SER A 756 13.05 7.77 15.11
N THR A 757 12.13 8.50 14.49
CA THR A 757 10.74 8.71 14.94
C THR A 757 9.70 8.18 13.94
N ASP A 758 10.13 7.47 12.91
CA ASP A 758 9.31 6.97 11.79
C ASP A 758 9.38 5.44 11.63
N ASN A 759 9.76 4.73 12.70
CA ASN A 759 10.00 3.29 12.76
C ASN A 759 11.24 2.84 11.95
N GLY A 760 12.28 3.68 11.90
CA GLY A 760 13.59 3.36 11.33
C GLY A 760 13.72 3.69 9.84
N ILE A 761 12.74 4.37 9.26
CA ILE A 761 12.72 4.77 7.83
C ILE A 761 13.72 5.91 7.61
N SER A 762 13.92 6.80 8.58
CA SER A 762 14.98 7.80 8.59
C SER A 762 15.59 7.97 9.98
N TRP A 763 16.85 8.42 10.00
CA TRP A 763 17.67 8.54 11.21
C TRP A 763 18.31 9.93 11.31
N SER A 764 18.34 10.47 12.52
CA SER A 764 18.93 11.77 12.86
C SER A 764 20.01 11.60 13.94
N SER A 765 21.15 12.26 13.79
CA SER A 765 22.24 12.21 14.79
C SER A 765 21.90 13.12 15.97
N LEU A 766 21.52 12.55 17.11
CA LEU A 766 21.37 13.26 18.39
C LEU A 766 22.73 13.68 18.97
N LYS A 767 23.77 12.88 18.71
CA LYS A 767 25.14 13.17 19.16
C LYS A 767 26.14 12.60 18.16
N SER A 768 27.15 13.39 17.80
CA SER A 768 28.29 12.97 16.99
C SER A 768 29.55 12.86 17.84
N THR A 769 30.57 12.18 17.31
CA THR A 769 31.90 11.99 17.91
C THR A 769 31.88 11.29 19.27
N GLY A 770 32.03 9.96 19.22
CA GLY A 770 32.29 9.10 20.36
C GLY A 770 32.57 7.67 19.91
N TYR A 771 32.71 6.76 20.86
CA TYR A 771 32.75 5.32 20.63
C TYR A 771 31.59 4.71 21.43
N TRP A 772 30.37 4.76 20.90
CA TRP A 772 29.16 4.43 21.64
C TRP A 772 28.89 2.92 21.54
N ARG A 773 28.63 2.27 22.68
CA ARG A 773 28.57 0.81 22.76
C ARG A 773 27.23 0.25 23.21
N THR A 774 26.42 1.03 23.92
CA THR A 774 25.17 0.56 24.51
C THR A 774 24.21 1.73 24.76
N VAL A 775 22.90 1.48 24.68
CA VAL A 775 21.85 2.50 24.77
C VAL A 775 20.57 1.99 25.43
N ALA A 776 20.01 2.77 26.35
CA ALA A 776 18.69 2.54 26.93
C ALA A 776 17.87 3.85 27.04
N SER A 777 16.54 3.75 27.10
CA SER A 777 15.65 4.91 27.19
C SER A 777 14.39 4.67 28.02
N SER A 778 13.74 5.76 28.47
CA SER A 778 12.46 5.71 29.17
C SER A 778 11.30 5.28 28.25
N TYR A 779 10.15 4.99 28.84
CA TYR A 779 8.93 4.62 28.13
C TYR A 779 8.56 5.59 26.99
N ASP A 780 8.76 6.88 27.20
CA ASP A 780 8.51 7.96 26.23
C ASP A 780 9.77 8.40 25.45
N GLY A 781 10.91 7.74 25.67
CA GLY A 781 12.23 8.11 25.16
C GLY A 781 12.61 9.58 25.39
N GLN A 782 12.23 10.18 26.53
CA GLN A 782 12.71 11.50 26.95
C GLN A 782 13.99 11.40 27.78
N ILE A 783 14.10 10.39 28.63
CA ILE A 783 15.34 10.02 29.29
C ILE A 783 16.06 9.01 28.39
N ILE A 784 17.34 9.26 28.11
CA ILE A 784 18.19 8.39 27.28
C ILE A 784 19.53 8.29 27.98
N ALA A 785 20.07 7.09 28.16
CA ALA A 785 21.41 6.86 28.66
C ALA A 785 22.21 6.05 27.64
N VAL A 786 23.43 6.50 27.34
CA VAL A 786 24.35 5.82 26.42
C VAL A 786 25.71 5.61 27.07
N GLY A 787 26.28 4.42 26.85
CA GLY A 787 27.62 4.05 27.32
C GLY A 787 28.66 4.11 26.21
N GLN A 788 29.89 4.47 26.56
CA GLN A 788 31.04 4.48 25.65
C GLN A 788 32.04 3.37 25.97
N CYS A 789 32.63 2.73 24.96
CA CYS A 789 33.71 1.75 25.16
C CYS A 789 35.08 2.46 25.36
N CYS A 790 36.17 1.68 25.40
CA CYS A 790 37.56 2.18 25.36
C CYS A 790 37.94 3.26 26.40
N GLY A 791 37.36 3.21 27.61
CA GLY A 791 37.65 4.13 28.71
C GLY A 791 36.77 5.40 28.75
N GLY A 792 35.66 5.40 28.01
CA GLY A 792 34.71 6.51 27.97
C GLY A 792 33.80 6.65 29.20
N GLN A 793 32.62 7.22 28.97
CA GLN A 793 31.74 7.80 30.00
C GLN A 793 30.27 7.46 29.77
N ILE A 794 29.46 7.45 30.84
CA ILE A 794 28.00 7.44 30.70
C ILE A 794 27.54 8.86 30.31
N ASN A 795 26.73 8.96 29.27
CA ASN A 795 26.12 10.20 28.82
C ASN A 795 24.61 10.08 28.93
N VAL A 796 23.97 11.03 29.60
CA VAL A 796 22.52 11.00 29.86
C VAL A 796 21.85 12.26 29.33
N SER A 797 20.75 12.06 28.61
CA SER A 797 19.79 13.11 28.25
C SER A 797 18.51 12.92 29.06
N THR A 798 17.82 14.03 29.36
CA THR A 798 16.51 14.05 30.03
C THR A 798 15.46 14.83 29.22
N ASN A 799 15.77 15.13 27.95
CA ASN A 799 14.92 15.88 27.04
C ASN A 799 15.02 15.37 25.59
N GLY A 800 15.04 14.04 25.40
CA GLY A 800 14.97 13.40 24.09
C GLY A 800 16.22 13.56 23.23
N GLY A 801 17.38 13.76 23.84
CA GLY A 801 18.67 13.88 23.16
C GLY A 801 19.09 15.31 22.80
N LEU A 802 18.27 16.33 23.13
CA LEU A 802 18.56 17.73 22.82
C LEU A 802 19.72 18.30 23.67
N ASN A 803 19.81 17.90 24.94
CA ASN A 803 20.92 18.21 25.85
C ASN A 803 21.48 16.91 26.44
N TRP A 804 22.79 16.90 26.73
CA TRP A 804 23.50 15.76 27.30
C TRP A 804 24.34 16.18 28.51
N SER A 805 24.23 15.44 29.60
CA SER A 805 25.15 15.50 30.75
C SER A 805 26.12 14.32 30.72
N ILE A 806 27.40 14.59 30.93
CA ILE A 806 28.44 13.58 31.17
C ILE A 806 28.40 13.24 32.65
N VAL A 807 28.21 11.97 32.98
CA VAL A 807 27.93 11.49 34.34
C VAL A 807 28.56 10.12 34.60
N GLY A 808 28.69 9.74 35.86
CA GLY A 808 29.19 8.40 36.24
C GLY A 808 30.70 8.20 36.05
N PRO A 809 31.16 6.93 35.97
CA PRO A 809 32.57 6.58 35.98
C PRO A 809 33.28 6.82 34.64
N GLN A 810 34.61 6.97 34.69
CA GLN A 810 35.51 7.02 33.54
C GLN A 810 36.03 5.61 33.24
N ASN A 811 35.14 4.72 32.77
CA ASN A 811 35.41 3.30 32.58
C ASN A 811 34.81 2.83 31.25
N ALA A 812 35.40 1.81 30.62
CA ALA A 812 34.82 1.23 29.42
C ALA A 812 33.46 0.60 29.78
N MET A 813 32.39 1.08 29.17
CA MET A 813 31.03 0.57 29.37
C MET A 813 30.86 -0.74 28.60
N ALA A 814 30.24 -1.73 29.25
CA ALA A 814 29.85 -2.99 28.62
C ALA A 814 28.35 -2.99 28.28
N ASP A 815 27.52 -2.45 29.17
CA ASP A 815 26.05 -2.52 29.06
C ASP A 815 25.34 -1.44 29.91
N ILE A 816 24.11 -1.05 29.54
CA ILE A 816 23.26 -0.10 30.29
C ILE A 816 21.76 -0.37 30.07
N ASP A 817 20.96 -0.33 31.13
CA ASP A 817 19.50 -0.49 31.08
C ASP A 817 18.77 0.42 32.09
N MET A 818 17.47 0.65 31.92
CA MET A 818 16.65 1.46 32.83
C MET A 818 15.18 1.06 32.95
N SER A 819 14.64 1.29 34.14
CA SER A 819 13.18 1.26 34.40
C SER A 819 12.42 2.15 33.40
N THR A 820 11.17 1.81 33.07
CA THR A 820 10.31 2.61 32.16
C THR A 820 10.15 4.07 32.57
N SER A 821 10.22 4.35 33.87
CA SER A 821 10.25 5.72 34.43
C SER A 821 11.49 6.55 34.06
N GLY A 822 12.55 5.90 33.59
CA GLY A 822 13.90 6.44 33.43
C GLY A 822 14.62 6.81 34.74
N ILE A 823 13.95 6.74 35.90
CA ILE A 823 14.48 7.20 37.20
C ILE A 823 15.54 6.25 37.75
N LYS A 824 15.27 4.93 37.72
CA LYS A 824 16.28 3.92 38.04
C LYS A 824 16.98 3.45 36.78
N GLN A 825 18.31 3.45 36.83
CA GLN A 825 19.19 3.06 35.72
C GLN A 825 20.30 2.16 36.27
N VAL A 826 20.73 1.17 35.50
CA VAL A 826 21.76 0.19 35.88
C VAL A 826 22.79 0.10 34.75
N ALA A 827 24.07 -0.04 35.09
CA ALA A 827 25.13 -0.05 34.09
C ALA A 827 26.32 -0.94 34.51
N ILE A 828 26.93 -1.62 33.55
CA ILE A 828 28.17 -2.37 33.71
C ILE A 828 29.31 -1.59 33.07
N SER A 829 30.42 -1.45 33.79
CA SER A 829 31.67 -0.94 33.23
C SER A 829 32.87 -1.76 33.74
N SER A 830 34.05 -1.54 33.15
CA SER A 830 35.32 -2.14 33.57
C SER A 830 35.70 -1.89 35.04
N GLY A 831 35.01 -0.99 35.76
CA GLY A 831 35.19 -0.77 37.19
C GLY A 831 34.16 -1.41 38.11
N GLY A 832 33.08 -2.01 37.58
CA GLY A 832 31.98 -2.55 38.41
C GLY A 832 30.59 -2.34 37.82
N VAL A 833 29.59 -2.80 38.58
CA VAL A 833 28.17 -2.46 38.37
C VAL A 833 27.88 -1.12 39.06
N TYR A 834 27.13 -0.24 38.40
CA TYR A 834 26.71 1.06 38.89
C TYR A 834 25.19 1.20 38.80
N VAL A 835 24.59 1.88 39.77
CA VAL A 835 23.14 2.13 39.82
C VAL A 835 22.87 3.62 40.03
N SER A 836 21.96 4.18 39.26
CA SER A 836 21.36 5.49 39.47
C SER A 836 19.92 5.35 39.98
N LEU A 837 19.49 6.28 40.84
CA LEU A 837 18.14 6.38 41.38
C LEU A 837 17.51 7.77 41.12
N ASN A 838 18.13 8.58 40.26
CA ASN A 838 17.77 9.96 39.97
C ASN A 838 18.01 10.33 38.50
N SER A 839 17.52 9.47 37.60
CA SER A 839 17.57 9.66 36.15
C SER A 839 18.98 9.91 35.60
N GLY A 840 19.96 9.15 36.12
CA GLY A 840 21.36 9.22 35.70
C GLY A 840 22.17 10.37 36.30
N SER A 841 21.55 11.27 37.08
CA SER A 841 22.23 12.47 37.63
C SER A 841 23.40 12.13 38.55
N THR A 842 23.31 11.03 39.29
CA THR A 842 24.41 10.45 40.07
C THR A 842 24.39 8.92 39.96
N TRP A 843 25.58 8.31 40.00
CA TRP A 843 25.76 6.87 39.91
C TRP A 843 26.54 6.34 41.12
N VAL A 844 26.04 5.27 41.73
CA VAL A 844 26.66 4.60 42.89
C VAL A 844 27.19 3.24 42.46
N GLN A 845 28.49 3.00 42.65
CA GLN A 845 29.12 1.70 42.43
C GLN A 845 28.62 0.68 43.46
N LYS A 846 28.28 -0.53 43.02
CA LYS A 846 27.82 -1.62 43.88
C LYS A 846 28.95 -2.63 44.08
N THR A 847 29.46 -2.71 45.31
CA THR A 847 30.66 -3.49 45.68
C THR A 847 30.39 -4.94 46.03
N ASN A 848 29.11 -5.33 46.18
CA ASN A 848 28.70 -6.61 46.77
C ASN A 848 28.35 -7.67 45.72
N ILE A 849 28.74 -7.49 44.46
CA ILE A 849 28.57 -8.48 43.39
C ILE A 849 29.79 -9.41 43.33
N PRO A 850 29.64 -10.76 43.32
CA PRO A 850 30.79 -11.67 43.46
C PRO A 850 31.77 -11.72 42.27
N VAL A 851 31.29 -11.39 41.07
CA VAL A 851 32.02 -11.37 39.79
C VAL A 851 31.49 -10.17 39.00
N LEU A 852 32.28 -9.61 38.06
CA LEU A 852 31.80 -8.59 37.14
C LEU A 852 31.00 -9.26 36.00
N PRO A 853 29.68 -9.01 35.85
CA PRO A 853 28.88 -9.50 34.73
C PRO A 853 29.21 -8.78 33.41
N ASP A 854 28.72 -9.32 32.29
CA ASP A 854 28.83 -8.76 30.93
C ASP A 854 27.53 -8.13 30.42
N ARG A 855 26.36 -8.55 30.92
CA ARG A 855 25.04 -7.96 30.63
C ARG A 855 24.16 -7.78 31.86
N ILE A 856 23.24 -6.82 31.82
CA ILE A 856 22.35 -6.43 32.90
C ILE A 856 21.00 -5.90 32.38
N ALA A 857 19.91 -6.36 32.99
CA ALA A 857 18.56 -5.85 32.74
C ALA A 857 17.82 -5.56 34.06
N ILE A 858 16.92 -4.57 34.04
CA ILE A 858 16.10 -4.14 35.16
C ILE A 858 14.61 -4.12 34.76
N SER A 859 13.76 -4.71 35.59
CA SER A 859 12.30 -4.66 35.43
C SER A 859 11.78 -3.21 35.32
N ASP A 860 10.75 -2.95 34.52
CA ASP A 860 10.06 -1.64 34.39
C ASP A 860 9.81 -0.92 35.72
N SER A 861 9.36 -1.65 36.75
CA SER A 861 9.10 -1.15 38.10
C SER A 861 10.35 -0.69 38.86
N GLY A 862 11.53 -0.97 38.31
CA GLY A 862 12.82 -0.83 38.96
C GLY A 862 13.01 -1.75 40.18
N GLY A 863 12.17 -2.78 40.36
CA GLY A 863 12.16 -3.63 41.55
C GLY A 863 13.18 -4.77 41.52
N VAL A 864 13.45 -5.32 40.34
CA VAL A 864 14.32 -6.50 40.13
C VAL A 864 15.39 -6.17 39.11
N ILE A 865 16.64 -6.49 39.43
CA ILE A 865 17.79 -6.38 38.52
C ILE A 865 18.37 -7.79 38.32
N THR A 866 18.59 -8.18 37.07
CA THR A 866 19.22 -9.45 36.70
C THR A 866 20.45 -9.17 35.86
N ALA A 867 21.58 -9.80 36.18
CA ALA A 867 22.83 -9.66 35.44
C ALA A 867 23.43 -11.03 35.12
N VAL A 868 24.21 -11.14 34.04
CA VAL A 868 24.79 -12.41 33.57
C VAL A 868 26.27 -12.28 33.17
N ASP A 869 27.00 -13.38 33.33
CA ASP A 869 28.47 -13.47 33.34
C ASP A 869 28.94 -14.60 32.40
N THR A 870 29.81 -14.26 31.45
CA THR A 870 30.19 -15.14 30.32
C THR A 870 31.14 -16.26 30.75
N GLY A 871 30.57 -17.43 31.02
CA GLY A 871 31.27 -18.59 31.59
C GLY A 871 30.99 -18.77 33.08
N GLY A 872 30.40 -17.76 33.72
CA GLY A 872 29.88 -17.79 35.07
C GLY A 872 28.35 -17.84 35.12
N LYS A 873 27.73 -17.03 35.97
CA LYS A 873 26.36 -17.27 36.45
C LYS A 873 25.37 -16.14 36.14
N ILE A 874 24.10 -16.42 36.40
CA ILE A 874 23.07 -15.38 36.55
C ILE A 874 23.13 -14.84 37.98
N TYR A 875 22.99 -13.54 38.17
CA TYR A 875 22.91 -12.87 39.47
C TYR A 875 21.63 -12.03 39.53
N VAL A 876 20.87 -12.14 40.62
CA VAL A 876 19.61 -11.39 40.82
C VAL A 876 19.69 -10.55 42.09
N SER A 877 19.31 -9.28 41.98
CA SER A 877 19.08 -8.35 43.10
C SER A 877 17.62 -7.88 43.12
N THR A 878 17.08 -7.67 44.31
CA THR A 878 15.73 -7.10 44.54
C THR A 878 15.79 -5.88 45.47
N ASP A 879 16.98 -5.29 45.62
CA ASP A 879 17.28 -4.21 46.59
C ASP A 879 18.11 -3.08 45.95
N ASN A 880 17.92 -2.84 44.65
CA ASN A 880 18.66 -1.83 43.86
C ASN A 880 20.17 -2.13 43.76
N GLY A 881 20.55 -3.41 43.72
CA GLY A 881 21.92 -3.88 43.51
C GLY A 881 22.79 -3.90 44.77
N ASP A 882 22.23 -3.72 45.97
CA ASP A 882 22.99 -3.72 47.23
C ASP A 882 23.35 -5.14 47.69
N ASN A 883 22.55 -6.16 47.35
CA ASN A 883 22.90 -7.57 47.50
C ASN A 883 22.54 -8.37 46.24
N TRP A 884 23.38 -9.35 45.90
CA TRP A 884 23.24 -10.18 44.69
C TRP A 884 23.19 -11.66 45.05
N THR A 885 22.14 -12.35 44.61
CA THR A 885 22.01 -13.81 44.74
C THR A 885 22.40 -14.48 43.43
N ALA A 886 23.46 -15.30 43.44
CA ALA A 886 23.83 -16.13 42.30
C ALA A 886 22.78 -17.23 42.06
N LYS A 887 22.41 -17.45 40.79
CA LYS A 887 21.40 -18.40 40.32
C LYS A 887 21.97 -19.31 39.22
N ASP A 888 21.40 -20.50 39.09
CA ASP A 888 21.76 -21.53 38.10
C ASP A 888 23.27 -21.93 38.12
N SER A 889 23.69 -22.72 37.13
CA SER A 889 25.06 -23.19 36.91
C SER A 889 25.82 -22.36 35.87
N ASN A 890 27.14 -22.56 35.86
CA ASN A 890 28.06 -21.88 34.97
C ASN A 890 27.79 -22.16 33.48
N ARG A 891 27.60 -21.11 32.67
CA ARG A 891 27.41 -21.19 31.20
C ARG A 891 27.95 -19.93 30.54
N ASN A 892 28.12 -19.96 29.21
CA ASN A 892 28.35 -18.78 28.38
C ASN A 892 27.07 -17.95 28.23
N TRP A 893 26.51 -17.46 29.34
CA TRP A 893 25.40 -16.52 29.32
C TRP A 893 25.84 -15.27 28.57
N TYR A 894 25.04 -14.85 27.59
CA TYR A 894 25.44 -13.83 26.63
C TYR A 894 24.51 -12.62 26.65
N ASP A 895 23.24 -12.81 27.03
CA ASP A 895 22.27 -11.73 27.23
C ASP A 895 21.09 -12.14 28.12
N VAL A 896 20.34 -11.16 28.66
CA VAL A 896 19.21 -11.36 29.59
C VAL A 896 18.16 -10.24 29.54
N ALA A 897 16.88 -10.61 29.62
CA ALA A 897 15.73 -9.69 29.70
C ALA A 897 14.77 -10.04 30.85
N VAL A 898 14.00 -9.05 31.32
CA VAL A 898 13.21 -9.09 32.57
C VAL A 898 11.84 -8.42 32.38
N SER A 899 10.75 -9.03 32.86
CA SER A 899 9.40 -8.44 32.78
C SER A 899 9.24 -7.22 33.70
N GLY A 900 8.20 -6.42 33.49
CA GLY A 900 7.99 -5.16 34.20
C GLY A 900 7.81 -5.30 35.72
N ASP A 901 7.26 -6.43 36.16
CA ASP A 901 7.12 -6.86 37.56
C ASP A 901 8.33 -7.67 38.08
N GLY A 902 9.26 -8.05 37.21
CA GLY A 902 10.42 -8.89 37.51
C GLY A 902 10.11 -10.36 37.83
N THR A 903 8.90 -10.86 37.55
CA THR A 903 8.53 -12.26 37.81
C THR A 903 9.05 -13.21 36.71
N ILE A 904 9.01 -12.75 35.46
CA ILE A 904 9.49 -13.47 34.27
C ILE A 904 10.87 -12.92 33.90
N GLN A 905 11.79 -13.82 33.61
CA GLN A 905 13.17 -13.50 33.22
C GLN A 905 13.62 -14.50 32.16
N THR A 906 14.30 -14.04 31.12
CA THR A 906 14.79 -14.91 30.03
C THR A 906 16.25 -14.59 29.73
N ALA A 907 17.11 -15.60 29.76
CA ALA A 907 18.55 -15.47 29.53
C ALA A 907 18.98 -16.44 28.42
N VAL A 908 19.95 -16.03 27.61
CA VAL A 908 20.42 -16.82 26.46
C VAL A 908 21.90 -17.18 26.56
N VAL A 909 22.27 -18.30 25.95
CA VAL A 909 23.62 -18.89 26.04
C VAL A 909 24.26 -18.99 24.67
N TYR A 910 25.44 -18.39 24.50
CA TYR A 910 26.20 -18.50 23.26
C TYR A 910 26.77 -19.92 23.10
N GLY A 911 26.28 -20.65 22.10
CA GLY A 911 26.54 -22.07 21.89
C GLY A 911 25.59 -23.00 22.66
N GLY A 912 24.52 -22.46 23.27
CA GLY A 912 23.60 -23.20 24.16
C GLY A 912 22.13 -22.86 23.92
N GLN A 913 21.30 -23.07 24.94
CA GLN A 913 19.84 -22.91 24.86
C GLN A 913 19.37 -21.54 25.38
N ILE A 914 18.09 -21.24 25.19
CA ILE A 914 17.38 -20.19 25.94
C ILE A 914 17.01 -20.76 27.32
N TYR A 915 17.01 -19.96 28.37
CA TYR A 915 16.56 -20.34 29.71
C TYR A 915 15.55 -19.33 30.24
N ILE A 916 14.50 -19.80 30.91
CA ILE A 916 13.41 -18.96 31.41
C ILE A 916 13.14 -19.22 32.88
N SER A 917 13.02 -18.14 33.64
CA SER A 917 12.43 -18.14 34.97
C SER A 917 11.04 -17.50 34.95
N THR A 918 10.12 -18.05 35.73
CA THR A 918 8.81 -17.44 36.07
C THR A 918 8.69 -17.28 37.59
N THR A 919 9.83 -17.20 38.29
CA THR A 919 9.94 -17.23 39.76
C THR A 919 10.97 -16.22 40.26
N THR A 920 11.16 -15.09 39.56
CA THR A 920 12.17 -14.06 39.87
C THR A 920 13.58 -14.68 40.00
N GLY A 921 13.93 -15.51 39.02
CA GLY A 921 15.25 -16.12 38.87
C GLY A 921 15.56 -17.27 39.83
N ASN A 922 14.60 -17.72 40.65
CA ASN A 922 14.84 -18.82 41.61
C ASN A 922 14.92 -20.20 40.93
N THR A 923 14.19 -20.40 39.84
CA THR A 923 14.24 -21.62 39.02
C THR A 923 14.31 -21.24 37.55
N TRP A 924 15.19 -21.89 36.79
CA TRP A 924 15.39 -21.66 35.36
C TRP A 924 15.12 -22.95 34.57
N VAL A 925 14.41 -22.83 33.45
CA VAL A 925 13.98 -23.94 32.59
C VAL A 925 14.55 -23.74 31.19
N ALA A 926 15.32 -24.70 30.70
CA ALA A 926 15.88 -24.68 29.36
C ALA A 926 14.79 -24.78 28.27
N LYS A 927 14.96 -24.05 27.17
CA LYS A 927 14.02 -23.89 26.05
C LYS A 927 14.78 -23.87 24.72
N ASP A 928 14.16 -24.46 23.71
CA ASP A 928 14.66 -24.57 22.33
C ASP A 928 16.06 -25.21 22.20
N SER A 929 16.59 -25.26 20.97
CA SER A 929 17.85 -25.94 20.62
C SER A 929 19.11 -25.08 20.83
N ASN A 930 20.27 -25.76 20.89
CA ASN A 930 21.59 -25.12 21.00
C ASN A 930 21.91 -24.24 19.79
N ARG A 931 22.24 -22.95 20.01
CA ARG A 931 22.64 -21.97 18.98
C ARG A 931 23.60 -20.92 19.55
N ASN A 932 24.21 -20.12 18.67
CA ASN A 932 24.97 -18.92 19.02
C ASN A 932 24.01 -17.75 19.34
N TRP A 933 23.15 -17.89 20.35
CA TRP A 933 22.24 -16.82 20.75
C TRP A 933 23.05 -15.56 21.15
N SER A 934 22.69 -14.41 20.58
CA SER A 934 23.45 -13.16 20.70
C SER A 934 22.73 -12.03 21.44
N ALA A 935 21.40 -12.01 21.45
CA ALA A 935 20.62 -11.11 22.30
C ALA A 935 19.17 -11.61 22.52
N VAL A 936 18.48 -11.09 23.53
CA VAL A 936 17.09 -11.39 23.89
C VAL A 936 16.37 -10.20 24.52
N ASP A 937 15.11 -9.97 24.18
CA ASP A 937 14.26 -8.96 24.84
C ASP A 937 12.79 -9.43 24.97
N MET A 938 11.99 -8.79 25.83
CA MET A 938 10.59 -9.11 26.10
C MET A 938 9.68 -7.90 26.39
N SER A 939 8.37 -8.12 26.29
CA SER A 939 7.34 -7.19 26.76
C SER A 939 7.30 -7.08 28.28
N SER A 940 6.67 -6.01 28.77
CA SER A 940 6.39 -5.78 30.20
C SER A 940 5.62 -6.92 30.88
N ASP A 941 4.76 -7.64 30.15
CA ASP A 941 4.02 -8.82 30.64
C ASP A 941 4.79 -10.15 30.50
N GLY A 942 5.98 -10.12 29.88
CA GLY A 942 6.84 -11.27 29.62
C GLY A 942 6.27 -12.32 28.65
N VAL A 943 5.07 -12.12 28.08
CA VAL A 943 4.42 -13.06 27.16
C VAL A 943 5.05 -13.03 25.78
N ASN A 944 5.35 -11.82 25.30
CA ASN A 944 5.98 -11.52 24.03
C ASN A 944 7.50 -11.47 24.23
N GLN A 945 8.25 -12.29 23.48
CA GLN A 945 9.72 -12.37 23.60
C GLN A 945 10.37 -12.48 22.21
N THR A 946 11.57 -11.95 22.04
CA THR A 946 12.39 -12.10 20.82
C THR A 946 13.81 -12.48 21.23
N ALA A 947 14.39 -13.49 20.58
CA ALA A 947 15.80 -13.86 20.72
C ALA A 947 16.45 -13.90 19.33
N VAL A 948 17.70 -13.47 19.23
CA VAL A 948 18.48 -13.46 17.98
C VAL A 948 19.73 -14.32 18.07
N VAL A 949 20.25 -14.73 16.91
CA VAL A 949 21.34 -15.70 16.79
C VAL A 949 22.41 -15.15 15.85
N SER A 950 23.65 -15.09 16.31
CA SER A 950 24.81 -14.77 15.46
C SER A 950 25.04 -15.90 14.44
N ASP A 951 25.22 -15.51 13.18
CA ASP A 951 25.17 -16.35 11.98
C ASP A 951 23.92 -17.23 11.87
N GLY A 952 22.79 -16.71 12.36
CA GLY A 952 21.51 -17.41 12.44
C GLY A 952 20.31 -16.50 12.28
N GLN A 953 19.15 -16.96 12.73
CA GLN A 953 17.84 -16.34 12.46
C GLN A 953 17.27 -15.66 13.71
N ILE A 954 16.18 -14.92 13.52
CA ILE A 954 15.41 -14.31 14.61
C ILE A 954 14.36 -15.32 15.10
N TYR A 955 14.10 -15.35 16.40
CA TYR A 955 13.14 -16.25 17.04
C TYR A 955 12.16 -15.44 17.87
N ILE A 956 10.85 -15.63 17.65
CA ILE A 956 9.79 -14.94 18.41
C ILE A 956 9.02 -15.96 19.25
N SER A 957 8.75 -15.62 20.51
CA SER A 957 7.72 -16.27 21.31
C SER A 957 6.55 -15.33 21.61
N THR A 958 5.36 -15.91 21.65
CA THR A 958 4.11 -15.31 22.14
C THR A 958 3.49 -16.16 23.25
N THR A 959 4.32 -17.00 23.90
CA THR A 959 3.91 -18.02 24.89
C THR A 959 4.78 -17.99 26.15
N THR A 960 5.30 -16.82 26.52
CA THR A 960 6.28 -16.67 27.63
C THR A 960 7.50 -17.57 27.39
N GLY A 961 7.99 -17.59 26.14
CA GLY A 961 9.14 -18.37 25.68
C GLY A 961 9.00 -19.90 25.80
N ASN A 962 7.80 -20.43 26.02
CA ASN A 962 7.57 -21.88 26.04
C ASN A 962 7.75 -22.51 24.66
N THR A 963 7.49 -21.77 23.58
CA THR A 963 7.67 -22.16 22.18
C THR A 963 8.20 -20.97 21.36
N TRP A 964 9.13 -21.22 20.45
CA TRP A 964 9.73 -20.18 19.61
C TRP A 964 9.46 -20.44 18.12
N ALA A 965 9.14 -19.39 17.38
CA ALA A 965 8.89 -19.43 15.95
C ALA A 965 10.01 -18.69 15.20
N VAL A 966 10.64 -19.38 14.25
CA VAL A 966 11.68 -18.83 13.36
C VAL A 966 11.12 -17.67 12.52
N LYS A 967 11.93 -16.62 12.35
CA LYS A 967 11.69 -15.44 11.51
C LYS A 967 13.00 -14.93 10.89
N GLY A 968 12.87 -14.19 9.78
CA GLY A 968 14.00 -13.51 9.14
C GLY A 968 14.95 -14.44 8.38
N SER A 969 15.90 -13.81 7.69
CA SER A 969 17.04 -14.47 7.04
C SER A 969 18.15 -14.77 8.05
N SER A 970 19.10 -15.64 7.67
CA SER A 970 20.27 -15.90 8.51
C SER A 970 21.30 -14.77 8.38
N ARG A 971 21.69 -14.14 9.49
CA ARG A 971 22.69 -13.06 9.56
C ARG A 971 23.47 -13.08 10.87
N SER A 972 24.53 -12.28 10.95
CA SER A 972 25.23 -11.98 12.21
C SER A 972 24.46 -10.94 13.02
N TRP A 973 23.29 -11.33 13.56
CA TRP A 973 22.46 -10.47 14.40
C TRP A 973 23.17 -10.17 15.73
N LEU A 974 23.23 -8.90 16.12
CA LEU A 974 23.99 -8.41 17.27
C LEU A 974 23.11 -8.14 18.49
N ALA A 975 22.09 -7.29 18.34
CA ALA A 975 21.22 -6.86 19.44
C ALA A 975 19.73 -6.86 19.02
N VAL A 976 18.83 -6.80 20.01
CA VAL A 976 17.37 -6.78 19.84
C VAL A 976 16.74 -5.90 20.93
N SER A 977 15.69 -5.16 20.61
CA SER A 977 14.89 -4.43 21.60
C SER A 977 13.40 -4.38 21.24
N MET A 978 12.53 -4.20 22.24
CA MET A 978 11.08 -4.35 22.15
C MET A 978 10.33 -3.24 22.90
N SER A 979 9.17 -2.82 22.39
CA SER A 979 8.26 -1.94 23.12
C SER A 979 7.59 -2.68 24.29
N SER A 980 7.17 -1.95 25.32
CA SER A 980 6.57 -2.51 26.55
C SER A 980 5.35 -3.41 26.29
N ASP A 981 4.61 -3.15 25.21
CA ASP A 981 3.45 -3.94 24.77
C ASP A 981 3.81 -5.19 23.93
N GLY A 982 5.05 -5.28 23.44
CA GLY A 982 5.54 -6.33 22.55
C GLY A 982 5.08 -6.25 21.09
N ASP A 983 4.35 -5.19 20.70
CA ASP A 983 3.83 -5.00 19.33
C ASP A 983 4.91 -4.47 18.36
N LYS A 984 5.94 -3.73 18.85
CA LYS A 984 7.10 -3.31 18.04
C LYS A 984 8.40 -3.94 18.54
N ARG A 985 9.27 -4.33 17.59
CA ARG A 985 10.57 -4.96 17.82
C ARG A 985 11.58 -4.43 16.82
N VAL A 986 12.83 -4.24 17.26
CA VAL A 986 13.96 -3.79 16.44
C VAL A 986 15.14 -4.74 16.63
N VAL A 987 15.96 -4.91 15.59
CA VAL A 987 17.18 -5.75 15.61
C VAL A 987 18.26 -5.07 14.76
N CYS A 988 19.52 -5.36 15.05
CA CYS A 988 20.66 -4.96 14.21
C CYS A 988 21.54 -6.16 13.85
N ASP A 989 22.27 -6.05 12.73
CA ASP A 989 23.26 -7.02 12.28
C ASP A 989 24.56 -6.34 11.80
N ASN A 990 25.63 -7.12 11.66
CA ASN A 990 26.99 -6.63 11.40
C ASN A 990 27.34 -6.47 9.89
N THR A 991 26.38 -6.19 9.00
CA THR A 991 26.62 -6.21 7.53
C THR A 991 26.78 -4.83 6.86
N PHE A 992 27.99 -4.54 6.40
CA PHE A 992 28.34 -3.31 5.66
C PHE A 992 27.88 -3.33 4.18
N ALA A 993 26.62 -2.96 3.85
CA ALA A 993 26.22 -2.67 2.46
C ALA A 993 24.92 -1.84 2.22
N ASN A 994 25.07 -0.54 1.92
CA ASN A 994 24.40 0.20 0.82
C ASN A 994 22.91 -0.07 0.39
N LYS A 995 21.95 0.85 0.72
CA LYS A 995 21.14 1.70 -0.22
C LYS A 995 19.70 2.10 0.24
N SER A 996 19.36 3.39 0.12
CA SER A 996 18.00 3.97 0.20
C SER A 996 17.04 3.53 -0.95
N PRO A 997 15.70 3.75 -0.90
CA PRO A 997 15.10 5.08 -1.20
C PRO A 997 13.75 5.42 -0.47
N TYR A 998 12.99 6.39 -1.02
CA TYR A 998 11.79 7.07 -0.46
C TYR A 998 10.43 6.51 -0.96
N PHE A 999 9.32 7.05 -0.41
CA PHE A 999 7.93 6.73 -0.78
C PHE A 999 7.27 7.71 -1.79
N SER A 1000 6.09 7.31 -2.28
CA SER A 1000 5.24 7.88 -3.35
C SER A 1000 5.02 9.40 -3.36
N SER A 1001 4.93 9.98 -4.56
CA SER A 1001 4.59 11.38 -4.83
C SER A 1001 3.31 11.57 -5.67
N ALA A 1002 2.63 12.69 -5.47
CA ALA A 1002 1.60 13.21 -6.38
C ALA A 1002 2.23 14.24 -7.34
N LEU A 1003 1.64 14.44 -8.53
CA LEU A 1003 2.18 15.37 -9.51
C LEU A 1003 1.87 16.82 -9.10
N ALA A 1004 2.93 17.57 -8.78
CA ALA A 1004 2.84 18.97 -8.36
C ALA A 1004 3.91 19.85 -9.02
N VAL A 1005 3.68 21.17 -8.95
CA VAL A 1005 4.70 22.20 -9.17
C VAL A 1005 4.61 23.22 -8.04
N THR A 1006 5.75 23.79 -7.64
CA THR A 1006 5.83 24.85 -6.61
C THR A 1006 6.59 26.05 -7.17
N GLY A 1007 6.04 27.26 -7.05
CA GLY A 1007 6.78 28.50 -7.34
C GLY A 1007 7.93 28.67 -6.33
N LEU A 1008 9.15 28.92 -6.80
CA LEU A 1008 10.35 28.88 -5.96
C LEU A 1008 10.33 29.87 -4.78
N ASN A 1009 9.73 31.05 -4.99
CA ASN A 1009 9.68 32.15 -4.03
C ASN A 1009 8.32 32.23 -3.31
N SER A 1010 8.35 32.63 -2.04
CA SER A 1010 7.14 32.95 -1.28
C SER A 1010 6.60 34.34 -1.68
N LEU A 1011 5.29 34.50 -1.71
CA LEU A 1011 4.62 35.77 -1.98
C LEU A 1011 4.65 36.69 -0.75
N LEU A 1012 4.76 38.00 -0.97
CA LEU A 1012 4.75 38.98 0.11
C LEU A 1012 3.31 39.25 0.57
N ILE A 1013 3.05 39.24 1.88
CA ILE A 1013 1.75 39.64 2.42
C ILE A 1013 1.36 41.06 1.99
N ASN A 1014 0.05 41.33 1.98
CA ASN A 1014 -0.60 42.59 1.61
C ASN A 1014 -0.40 43.05 0.15
N ASN A 1015 0.22 42.23 -0.71
CA ASN A 1015 0.44 42.54 -2.13
C ASN A 1015 -0.51 41.74 -3.04
N TRP A 1016 -0.98 42.37 -4.12
CA TRP A 1016 -1.79 41.70 -5.14
C TRP A 1016 -0.93 40.89 -6.11
N TYR A 1017 -1.23 39.60 -6.25
CA TYR A 1017 -0.61 38.71 -7.23
C TYR A 1017 -1.65 38.09 -8.14
N HIS A 1018 -1.31 37.97 -9.43
CA HIS A 1018 -1.99 37.07 -10.36
C HIS A 1018 -1.24 35.73 -10.34
N ILE A 1019 -1.93 34.66 -9.98
CA ILE A 1019 -1.39 33.31 -9.98
C ILE A 1019 -2.16 32.52 -11.03
N ALA A 1020 -1.45 31.90 -11.97
CA ALA A 1020 -2.05 31.02 -12.96
C ALA A 1020 -1.25 29.71 -13.05
N SER A 1021 -1.94 28.60 -13.26
CA SER A 1021 -1.33 27.30 -13.42
C SER A 1021 -2.00 26.52 -14.55
N THR A 1022 -1.22 25.77 -15.32
CA THR A 1022 -1.71 25.05 -16.51
C THR A 1022 -1.12 23.65 -16.55
N TYR A 1023 -1.96 22.65 -16.81
CA TYR A 1023 -1.56 21.28 -17.09
C TYR A 1023 -2.05 20.87 -18.49
N ASP A 1024 -1.13 20.50 -19.37
CA ASP A 1024 -1.41 20.13 -20.77
C ASP A 1024 -1.47 18.61 -21.04
N GLY A 1025 -1.42 17.78 -19.99
CA GLY A 1025 -1.33 16.32 -20.06
C GLY A 1025 0.11 15.79 -19.95
N THR A 1026 1.12 16.68 -20.07
CA THR A 1026 2.55 16.33 -19.98
C THR A 1026 3.34 17.32 -19.12
N ASN A 1027 3.02 18.61 -19.20
CA ASN A 1027 3.72 19.69 -18.51
C ASN A 1027 2.77 20.43 -17.58
N LEU A 1028 3.23 20.67 -16.36
CA LEU A 1028 2.50 21.34 -15.29
C LEU A 1028 3.27 22.63 -14.94
N LYS A 1029 2.75 23.78 -15.37
CA LYS A 1029 3.43 25.09 -15.36
C LYS A 1029 2.78 26.04 -14.35
N MET A 1030 3.58 26.88 -13.69
CA MET A 1030 3.14 27.88 -12.72
C MET A 1030 3.61 29.28 -13.13
N PHE A 1031 2.70 30.23 -13.10
CA PHE A 1031 2.92 31.62 -13.48
C PHE A 1031 2.55 32.57 -12.33
N VAL A 1032 3.39 33.57 -12.08
CA VAL A 1032 3.12 34.66 -11.12
C VAL A 1032 3.31 36.00 -11.81
N ASN A 1033 2.28 36.85 -11.77
CA ASN A 1033 2.21 38.15 -12.45
C ASN A 1033 2.56 38.04 -13.96
N GLY A 1034 2.15 36.93 -14.60
CA GLY A 1034 2.39 36.63 -16.01
C GLY A 1034 3.73 35.96 -16.32
N ASN A 1035 4.69 35.96 -15.39
CA ASN A 1035 5.99 35.32 -15.58
C ASN A 1035 5.92 33.84 -15.21
N LEU A 1036 6.48 32.95 -16.04
CA LEU A 1036 6.67 31.54 -15.70
C LEU A 1036 7.69 31.42 -14.55
N VAL A 1037 7.26 30.89 -13.40
CA VAL A 1037 8.11 30.77 -12.20
C VAL A 1037 8.53 29.34 -11.87
N ALA A 1038 7.84 28.33 -12.42
CA ALA A 1038 8.22 26.93 -12.32
C ALA A 1038 7.53 26.08 -13.39
N THR A 1039 8.16 24.97 -13.75
CA THR A 1039 7.60 23.90 -14.61
C THR A 1039 7.94 22.56 -13.99
N SER A 1040 6.99 21.64 -14.01
CA SER A 1040 7.12 20.22 -13.67
C SER A 1040 6.64 19.39 -14.87
N THR A 1041 7.18 18.18 -15.05
CA THR A 1041 6.87 17.32 -16.22
C THR A 1041 6.47 15.93 -15.74
N GLY A 1042 5.29 15.46 -16.15
CA GLY A 1042 4.75 14.16 -15.79
C GLY A 1042 3.35 13.95 -16.37
N SER A 1043 3.01 12.69 -16.65
CA SER A 1043 1.65 12.28 -17.02
C SER A 1043 0.85 11.89 -15.78
N ALA A 1044 -0.37 12.43 -15.67
CA ALA A 1044 -1.30 12.15 -14.60
C ALA A 1044 -2.72 12.24 -15.14
N THR A 1045 -3.60 11.34 -14.71
CA THR A 1045 -5.05 11.48 -14.93
C THR A 1045 -5.64 12.15 -13.69
N ILE A 1046 -6.49 13.16 -13.86
CA ILE A 1046 -7.09 13.86 -12.73
C ILE A 1046 -8.34 13.08 -12.29
N ASP A 1047 -8.38 12.62 -11.04
CA ASP A 1047 -9.48 11.78 -10.55
C ASP A 1047 -10.84 12.47 -10.67
N SER A 1048 -11.76 11.82 -11.40
CA SER A 1048 -13.16 12.17 -11.44
C SER A 1048 -13.79 12.01 -10.05
N ASN A 1049 -14.32 13.08 -9.48
CA ASN A 1049 -14.76 13.10 -8.09
C ASN A 1049 -16.07 13.88 -7.91
N SER A 1050 -16.95 13.36 -7.04
CA SER A 1050 -18.24 13.95 -6.70
C SER A 1050 -18.14 15.16 -5.74
N ASN A 1051 -16.93 15.64 -5.43
CA ASN A 1051 -16.76 16.74 -4.49
C ASN A 1051 -17.16 18.08 -5.13
N PRO A 1052 -17.66 19.03 -4.33
CA PRO A 1052 -17.82 20.41 -4.77
C PRO A 1052 -16.45 21.03 -5.10
N LEU A 1053 -16.47 22.05 -5.96
CA LEU A 1053 -15.32 22.92 -6.17
C LEU A 1053 -15.39 24.02 -5.10
N ARG A 1054 -14.34 24.15 -4.28
CA ARG A 1054 -14.21 25.15 -3.23
C ARG A 1054 -13.28 26.28 -3.66
N ILE A 1055 -13.55 27.47 -3.16
CA ILE A 1055 -12.74 28.69 -3.34
C ILE A 1055 -12.48 29.28 -1.95
N GLY A 1056 -11.21 29.58 -1.64
CA GLY A 1056 -10.80 30.24 -0.39
C GLY A 1056 -10.66 29.36 0.86
N GLY A 1057 -10.91 28.05 0.83
CA GLY A 1057 -10.63 27.21 2.01
C GLY A 1057 -10.96 25.73 1.87
N TYR A 1058 -10.31 24.92 2.74
CA TYR A 1058 -10.50 23.48 2.84
C TYR A 1058 -10.28 22.95 4.27
N SER A 1059 -11.25 22.19 4.79
CA SER A 1059 -11.20 21.51 6.09
C SER A 1059 -10.93 22.48 7.25
N SER A 1060 -9.72 22.51 7.82
CA SER A 1060 -9.27 23.44 8.86
C SER A 1060 -8.32 24.54 8.33
N ASN A 1061 -8.07 24.60 7.02
CA ASN A 1061 -7.13 25.51 6.39
C ASN A 1061 -7.84 26.47 5.43
N TYR A 1062 -8.11 27.68 5.91
CA TYR A 1062 -8.81 28.74 5.17
C TYR A 1062 -7.83 29.83 4.73
N PHE A 1063 -8.04 30.36 3.53
CA PHE A 1063 -7.28 31.49 3.04
C PHE A 1063 -7.58 32.74 3.90
N LYS A 1064 -6.58 33.61 4.07
CA LYS A 1064 -6.73 34.86 4.83
C LYS A 1064 -6.21 36.05 4.03
N GLY A 1065 -7.09 36.96 3.60
CA GLY A 1065 -6.73 38.15 2.82
C GLY A 1065 -7.86 38.77 2.02
#